data_AF-A0A913Z9B3-F1
#
_entry.id   AF-A0A913Z9B3-F1
#
_cell.length_a   1.000
_cell.length_b   1.000
_cell.length_c   1.000
_cell.angle_alpha   90.00
_cell.angle_beta   90.00
_cell.angle_gamma   90.00
#
_symmetry.space_group_name_H-M   'P 1'
#
loop_
_entity.id
_entity.type
_entity.pdbx_description
1 polymer ?
#
loop_
_entity_poly.entity_id
_entity_poly.type
_entity_poly.pdbx_seq_one_letter_code
_entity_poly.pdbx_strand_id
1 'polypeptide(L)'
;MDTGKGVNTYLLMVFAFLLVLIAKFPVKAQTEDDPCTSNPCWNGGSCLNSSADFTCMCAPEFIGSFCESKSHPRDLVFVTNRSPPGIYVAPTDTFNFTLIPGLDGSHVNISRPYAIDYDPVERMVYWTDVTLLTLNRAFLDGSGVEVLFRDLQHPPGLTLDVENRVMYWTDSGSDLIERATLDGRERSVVLNLTNASLAYVNPMGIVVDPANSHLYWTDWGTVPKIERSGTDGSGRRVLIDTSLQNAYGVALDLEGGRLYWCDCWTDRIEYSDLLGQGRTVLVNGTSSYLPLFDLFVYYNFIYWTEGSSSTIMLLDNEPPMFSGCPGDVIIPAKPSSNEVAYSWPPPLISDNAGPVDVTFSCQATKVLKCNRTGSGVFTVGVTSVIYNATDTSGNHATCLFKVTVTGFCPAGTTNDDLHGRLMWLATRRGTTAESFERCSLMTSKAGDPLAVRNCSIVAPPLYFQWGNHVPRSCGEERNNLTLDQVKDVNVSKGNVNEVAEFLANQTSESSESAENVQAVSTILMNIVGAGSGDREVTELVIQTVSNVIMSTSQTPDSQTPEVYAGSSSAIVQSVEAQVSLTLRQEGPVSIQQDTIHVEAVSLDPMLVSNGLTFVSAPEQESGQSSPQEGSLVGTKVTTLLNASDDVPQDVIASIRLPANIFSSENSSQPLRASFIVYADDTLFKSALINGSQGKNGSSLRVAGTVVSLTVEDIELVNLTEPVVIQFKAPSIETERNRTIQCVFWDFDLNDKVGDWSMAGCLLATETNYTVSCNCCHATNFAILVDVQGQKDEPDDPFQKALEIISQVGCVLSIIALGITLTVYLAIKKLRNGKSRQIFIHFCFSLLMLYIVFLAGVDNARGTGDGCVFVAALLHYLTLASMMWMAVEARNMYVSTVKVFPEDAPRYMLKACLIAWGSPLIVLTITLAAATDHYRNEHYCFLEPDLVLYLGLLAPIGLIVLHNIITFILVMRSLLKVKEESRSQQISKRLQNAVAISALMGVTWSFGFLAIEGATFTFQLLFCLANSLQGVLVFLMFCARREEVRDALAPFTKRICCGRELHMPKRSYDVALVSSTASPSITSPSSSVVTKFDVSASDFQEGVVVLKYKTYDQDN
;
A
#
# COMPACT_ATOMS: atom_id res chain seq x y z
N MET A 1 67.03 -38.24 13.37
CA MET A 1 66.45 -37.43 14.46
C MET A 1 65.78 -36.24 13.80
N ASP A 2 64.58 -35.91 14.29
CA ASP A 2 63.91 -34.60 14.34
C ASP A 2 63.90 -33.64 13.12
N THR A 3 62.66 -33.26 12.79
CA THR A 3 62.15 -31.94 12.37
C THR A 3 63.11 -30.87 11.78
N GLY A 4 62.77 -30.31 10.61
CA GLY A 4 63.35 -29.03 10.16
C GLY A 4 62.93 -28.57 8.75
N LYS A 5 62.41 -27.35 8.63
CA LYS A 5 62.10 -26.64 7.36
C LYS A 5 63.40 -26.17 6.65
N GLY A 6 63.42 -25.99 5.32
CA GLY A 6 64.62 -25.53 4.61
C GLY A 6 64.46 -25.13 3.12
N VAL A 7 63.62 -24.13 2.86
CA VAL A 7 63.24 -23.53 1.55
C VAL A 7 64.41 -23.04 0.66
N ASN A 8 64.23 -23.11 -0.68
CA ASN A 8 64.90 -22.31 -1.75
C ASN A 8 66.40 -22.55 -2.06
N THR A 9 66.96 -22.23 -3.24
CA THR A 9 66.49 -21.98 -4.64
C THR A 9 67.73 -22.09 -5.58
N TYR A 10 67.59 -21.83 -6.90
CA TYR A 10 68.57 -21.10 -7.75
C TYR A 10 70.05 -21.61 -7.80
N LEU A 11 70.73 -21.70 -8.94
CA LEU A 11 70.55 -21.17 -10.30
C LEU A 11 71.63 -21.85 -11.16
N LEU A 12 71.44 -22.00 -12.48
CA LEU A 12 72.39 -22.71 -13.38
C LEU A 12 72.53 -24.21 -12.94
N MET A 13 73.43 -25.07 -13.42
CA MET A 13 74.57 -24.89 -14.34
C MET A 13 74.78 -26.10 -15.27
N VAL A 14 73.68 -26.74 -15.68
CA VAL A 14 73.65 -27.76 -16.75
C VAL A 14 72.49 -27.44 -17.70
N PHE A 15 72.45 -26.29 -18.40
CA PHE A 15 73.51 -25.73 -19.26
C PHE A 15 74.00 -26.72 -20.35
N ALA A 16 73.36 -27.88 -20.47
CA ALA A 16 73.70 -28.93 -21.43
C ALA A 16 72.47 -29.60 -22.08
N PHE A 17 71.34 -28.88 -22.20
CA PHE A 17 70.42 -29.07 -23.33
C PHE A 17 70.85 -28.29 -24.59
N LEU A 18 72.13 -27.89 -24.59
CA LEU A 18 73.11 -28.16 -25.65
C LEU A 18 72.54 -28.21 -27.07
N LEU A 19 72.54 -27.01 -27.65
CA LEU A 19 72.81 -26.72 -29.05
C LEU A 19 71.72 -27.10 -30.07
N VAL A 20 70.99 -26.14 -30.65
CA VAL A 20 71.45 -25.08 -31.58
C VAL A 20 71.59 -25.59 -33.02
N LEU A 21 70.80 -24.96 -33.91
CA LEU A 21 70.95 -24.88 -35.38
C LEU A 21 70.89 -26.18 -36.19
N ILE A 22 69.67 -26.58 -36.58
CA ILE A 22 69.20 -26.51 -37.99
C ILE A 22 67.70 -26.07 -37.91
N ALA A 23 67.22 -24.99 -38.55
CA ALA A 23 67.87 -23.92 -39.32
C ALA A 23 67.15 -22.57 -39.09
N LYS A 24 67.83 -21.46 -39.46
CA LYS A 24 67.18 -20.16 -39.72
C LYS A 24 66.74 -20.11 -41.19
N PHE A 25 65.62 -19.47 -41.49
CA PHE A 25 65.45 -18.37 -42.49
C PHE A 25 63.97 -17.87 -42.45
N PRO A 26 63.62 -16.70 -43.03
CA PRO A 26 62.80 -15.75 -42.27
C PRO A 26 61.53 -15.25 -42.96
N VAL A 27 60.58 -14.76 -42.16
CA VAL A 27 59.66 -13.69 -42.53
C VAL A 27 59.79 -12.60 -41.46
N LYS A 28 59.66 -11.33 -41.84
CA LYS A 28 59.88 -10.19 -40.93
C LYS A 28 58.76 -9.16 -41.06
N ALA A 29 57.97 -9.05 -39.99
CA ALA A 29 57.11 -7.93 -39.60
C ALA A 29 56.20 -7.28 -40.67
N GLN A 30 54.89 -7.41 -40.45
CA GLN A 30 54.16 -6.26 -39.89
C GLN A 30 53.46 -6.69 -38.60
N THR A 31 53.02 -5.73 -37.79
CA THR A 31 52.65 -5.92 -36.38
C THR A 31 51.14 -6.03 -36.19
N GLU A 32 50.71 -7.07 -35.48
CA GLU A 32 49.48 -7.03 -34.70
C GLU A 32 49.79 -6.30 -33.39
N ASP A 33 49.06 -5.23 -33.09
CA ASP A 33 49.05 -4.66 -31.73
C ASP A 33 48.13 -5.54 -30.86
N ASP A 34 48.62 -5.97 -29.70
CA ASP A 34 47.83 -6.77 -28.76
C ASP A 34 46.77 -5.87 -28.09
N PRO A 35 45.46 -6.04 -28.38
CA PRO A 35 44.41 -5.15 -27.89
C PRO A 35 44.30 -5.10 -26.36
N CYS A 36 44.74 -6.16 -25.66
CA CYS A 36 44.75 -6.17 -24.20
C CYS A 36 45.78 -5.20 -23.58
N THR A 37 46.74 -4.67 -24.35
CA THR A 37 47.76 -3.72 -23.83
C THR A 37 47.19 -2.36 -23.40
N SER A 38 46.00 -1.99 -23.88
CA SER A 38 45.27 -0.80 -23.42
C SER A 38 44.52 -1.02 -22.10
N ASN A 39 44.57 -2.24 -21.55
CA ASN A 39 43.81 -2.71 -20.39
C ASN A 39 42.30 -2.36 -20.47
N PRO A 40 41.60 -2.76 -21.55
CA PRO A 40 40.27 -2.24 -21.89
C PRO A 40 39.13 -2.75 -21.01
N CYS A 41 39.35 -3.75 -20.16
CA CYS A 41 38.34 -4.33 -19.27
C CYS A 41 38.17 -3.49 -18.00
N TRP A 42 36.95 -3.05 -17.74
CA TRP A 42 36.57 -2.22 -16.59
C TRP A 42 36.28 -3.09 -15.35
N ASN A 43 36.03 -2.44 -14.21
CA ASN A 43 35.53 -3.06 -12.98
C ASN A 43 36.30 -4.32 -12.49
N GLY A 44 37.62 -4.36 -12.74
CA GLY A 44 38.49 -5.47 -12.34
C GLY A 44 38.50 -6.68 -13.27
N GLY A 45 37.87 -6.60 -14.45
CA GLY A 45 37.90 -7.65 -15.46
C GLY A 45 39.32 -7.93 -16.00
N SER A 46 39.59 -9.19 -16.34
CA SER A 46 40.86 -9.65 -16.91
C SER A 46 40.75 -9.83 -18.43
N CYS A 47 41.64 -9.20 -19.20
CA CYS A 47 41.61 -9.28 -20.66
C CYS A 47 42.27 -10.57 -21.19
N LEU A 48 41.59 -11.25 -22.12
CA LEU A 48 42.14 -12.33 -22.93
C LEU A 48 42.17 -11.91 -24.41
N ASN A 49 43.29 -12.17 -25.08
CA ASN A 49 43.47 -11.94 -26.51
C ASN A 49 42.98 -13.18 -27.30
N SER A 50 42.05 -12.97 -28.23
CA SER A 50 41.58 -13.94 -29.21
C SER A 50 42.09 -13.55 -30.61
N SER A 51 42.11 -14.48 -31.57
CA SER A 51 42.90 -14.35 -32.81
C SER A 51 42.43 -13.31 -33.85
N ALA A 52 41.66 -12.31 -33.45
CA ALA A 52 41.32 -11.09 -34.19
C ALA A 52 40.80 -9.94 -33.29
N ASP A 53 40.54 -10.19 -31.99
CA ASP A 53 39.85 -9.28 -31.07
C ASP A 53 40.10 -9.72 -29.61
N PHE A 54 39.71 -8.92 -28.62
CA PHE A 54 39.84 -9.29 -27.20
C PHE A 54 38.52 -9.76 -26.57
N THR A 55 38.61 -10.33 -25.37
CA THR A 55 37.46 -10.76 -24.58
C THR A 55 37.75 -10.53 -23.11
N CYS A 56 36.85 -9.83 -22.42
CA CYS A 56 37.00 -9.54 -21.00
C CYS A 56 36.36 -10.63 -20.13
N MET A 57 37.15 -11.23 -19.24
CA MET A 57 36.66 -12.07 -18.15
C MET A 57 36.34 -11.17 -16.95
N CYS A 58 35.06 -10.88 -16.72
CA CYS A 58 34.64 -9.97 -15.66
C CYS A 58 34.88 -10.53 -14.26
N ALA A 59 35.07 -9.61 -13.31
CA ALA A 59 34.94 -9.92 -11.89
C ALA A 59 33.50 -10.35 -11.57
N PRO A 60 33.25 -11.07 -10.45
CA PRO A 60 31.90 -11.27 -9.94
C PRO A 60 31.16 -9.93 -9.81
N GLU A 61 29.84 -9.96 -10.01
CA GLU A 61 28.96 -8.77 -10.07
C GLU A 61 29.07 -7.89 -11.34
N PHE A 62 29.81 -8.27 -12.39
CA PHE A 62 29.91 -7.48 -13.64
C PHE A 62 29.72 -8.29 -14.92
N ILE A 63 29.13 -7.65 -15.94
CA ILE A 63 28.85 -8.19 -17.28
C ILE A 63 29.07 -7.11 -18.36
N GLY A 64 28.99 -7.54 -19.62
CA GLY A 64 29.19 -6.71 -20.80
C GLY A 64 30.46 -7.08 -21.56
N SER A 65 30.66 -6.46 -22.72
CA SER A 65 31.79 -6.73 -23.61
C SER A 65 33.15 -6.35 -23.01
N PHE A 66 33.14 -5.33 -22.16
CA PHE A 66 34.26 -4.72 -21.46
C PHE A 66 34.08 -4.72 -19.94
N CYS A 67 33.10 -5.47 -19.40
CA CYS A 67 32.68 -5.46 -17.99
C CYS A 67 32.15 -4.09 -17.52
N GLU A 68 31.54 -3.36 -18.44
CA GLU A 68 31.00 -2.01 -18.33
C GLU A 68 29.80 -1.91 -17.37
N SER A 69 29.00 -2.97 -17.22
CA SER A 69 27.75 -2.96 -16.48
C SER A 69 27.80 -3.85 -15.24
N LYS A 70 27.20 -3.41 -14.12
CA LYS A 70 26.95 -4.29 -12.97
C LYS A 70 25.94 -5.37 -13.40
N SER A 71 26.21 -6.63 -13.04
CA SER A 71 25.31 -7.74 -13.34
C SER A 71 24.04 -7.58 -12.52
N HIS A 72 22.95 -7.23 -13.19
CA HIS A 72 21.63 -7.37 -12.60
C HIS A 72 21.40 -8.86 -12.29
N PRO A 73 20.68 -9.16 -11.19
CA PRO A 73 20.38 -10.54 -10.86
C PRO A 73 19.63 -11.21 -12.02
N ARG A 74 20.01 -12.44 -12.36
CA ARG A 74 19.39 -13.17 -13.47
C ARG A 74 18.17 -13.91 -12.97
N ASP A 75 17.01 -13.56 -13.51
CA ASP A 75 15.79 -14.33 -13.34
C ASP A 75 15.97 -15.76 -13.86
N LEU A 76 15.40 -16.72 -13.14
CA LEU A 76 15.61 -18.15 -13.40
C LEU A 76 14.31 -18.83 -13.83
N VAL A 77 14.40 -19.57 -14.94
CA VAL A 77 13.36 -20.47 -15.45
C VAL A 77 13.77 -21.90 -15.15
N PHE A 78 12.91 -22.63 -14.45
CA PHE A 78 13.14 -24.02 -14.09
C PHE A 78 12.34 -24.98 -14.99
N VAL A 79 12.89 -26.16 -15.28
CA VAL A 79 12.25 -27.24 -16.03
C VAL A 79 12.50 -28.60 -15.37
N THR A 80 11.42 -29.35 -15.16
CA THR A 80 11.44 -30.73 -14.63
C THR A 80 11.34 -31.80 -15.74
N ASN A 81 11.55 -33.07 -15.35
CA ASN A 81 11.07 -34.27 -16.05
C ASN A 81 11.37 -34.34 -17.57
N ARG A 82 12.63 -34.05 -17.90
CA ARG A 82 13.25 -34.36 -19.20
C ARG A 82 13.71 -35.82 -19.27
N SER A 83 14.33 -36.21 -20.39
CA SER A 83 15.15 -37.42 -20.48
C SER A 83 16.63 -37.00 -20.60
N PRO A 84 17.54 -37.42 -19.68
CA PRO A 84 17.26 -38.11 -18.43
C PRO A 84 16.47 -37.23 -17.44
N PRO A 85 15.70 -37.84 -16.52
CA PRO A 85 14.97 -37.09 -15.50
C PRO A 85 15.94 -36.36 -14.56
N GLY A 86 15.52 -35.19 -14.11
CA GLY A 86 16.32 -34.26 -13.33
C GLY A 86 15.66 -32.88 -13.28
N ILE A 87 16.33 -31.94 -12.62
CA ILE A 87 15.90 -30.54 -12.52
C ILE A 87 16.88 -29.65 -13.28
N TYR A 88 16.35 -28.87 -14.22
CA TYR A 88 17.12 -28.03 -15.13
C TYR A 88 16.78 -26.56 -14.87
N VAL A 89 17.78 -25.68 -15.08
CA VAL A 89 17.65 -24.23 -14.90
C VAL A 89 18.25 -23.49 -16.10
N ALA A 90 17.58 -22.43 -16.54
CA ALA A 90 18.05 -21.46 -17.52
C ALA A 90 17.80 -20.03 -17.02
N PRO A 91 18.58 -19.03 -17.46
CA PRO A 91 18.16 -17.64 -17.39
C PRO A 91 16.98 -17.34 -18.34
N THR A 92 16.14 -16.36 -18.00
CA THR A 92 15.00 -15.90 -18.84
C THR A 92 15.42 -15.33 -20.20
N ASP A 93 16.62 -14.77 -20.32
CA ASP A 93 17.11 -14.11 -21.56
C ASP A 93 17.47 -15.09 -22.69
N THR A 94 17.78 -16.34 -22.35
CA THR A 94 18.43 -17.29 -23.26
C THR A 94 17.77 -18.65 -23.30
N PHE A 95 16.97 -19.02 -22.30
CA PHE A 95 16.33 -20.35 -22.18
C PHE A 95 17.29 -21.54 -22.39
N ASN A 96 18.59 -21.34 -22.12
CA ASN A 96 19.62 -22.35 -22.34
C ASN A 96 19.76 -23.27 -21.11
N PHE A 97 18.88 -24.27 -21.05
CA PHE A 97 18.70 -25.12 -19.87
C PHE A 97 19.89 -26.04 -19.56
N THR A 98 20.43 -25.85 -18.36
CA THR A 98 21.49 -26.67 -17.76
C THR A 98 20.95 -27.54 -16.63
N LEU A 99 21.46 -28.76 -16.46
CA LEU A 99 21.09 -29.67 -15.37
C LEU A 99 21.74 -29.20 -14.06
N ILE A 100 20.98 -29.09 -12.97
CA ILE A 100 21.54 -28.77 -11.64
C ILE A 100 22.39 -29.97 -11.17
N PRO A 101 23.69 -29.78 -10.82
CA PRO A 101 24.57 -30.89 -10.46
C PRO A 101 24.04 -31.74 -9.29
N GLY A 102 23.91 -33.06 -9.48
CA GLY A 102 23.40 -33.96 -8.43
C GLY A 102 21.88 -33.96 -8.24
N LEU A 103 21.12 -33.13 -8.98
CA LEU A 103 19.65 -33.23 -9.09
C LEU A 103 19.24 -33.98 -10.37
N ASP A 104 19.85 -35.16 -10.58
CA ASP A 104 19.55 -36.09 -11.67
C ASP A 104 18.84 -37.37 -11.17
N GLY A 105 18.25 -38.11 -12.10
CA GLY A 105 17.56 -39.38 -11.83
C GLY A 105 18.45 -40.58 -11.51
N SER A 106 19.76 -40.39 -11.29
CA SER A 106 20.62 -41.39 -10.65
C SER A 106 20.61 -41.26 -9.12
N HIS A 107 20.21 -40.09 -8.60
CA HIS A 107 20.01 -39.85 -7.18
C HIS A 107 18.64 -40.36 -6.70
N VAL A 108 18.62 -41.05 -5.56
CA VAL A 108 17.48 -41.84 -5.03
C VAL A 108 16.21 -41.01 -4.72
N ASN A 109 16.29 -39.68 -4.73
CA ASN A 109 15.18 -38.78 -4.40
C ASN A 109 14.58 -38.04 -5.62
N ILE A 110 14.97 -38.39 -6.86
CA ILE A 110 14.37 -37.85 -8.09
C ILE A 110 14.06 -39.00 -9.05
N SER A 111 12.81 -39.11 -9.48
CA SER A 111 12.34 -40.12 -10.45
C SER A 111 11.40 -39.51 -11.49
N ARG A 112 10.39 -38.77 -11.04
CA ARG A 112 9.45 -38.04 -11.91
C ARG A 112 8.99 -36.75 -11.20
N PRO A 113 9.87 -35.74 -11.10
CA PRO A 113 9.51 -34.45 -10.52
C PRO A 113 8.39 -33.81 -11.35
N TYR A 114 7.30 -33.41 -10.72
CA TYR A 114 6.12 -32.88 -11.40
C TYR A 114 6.07 -31.36 -11.20
N ALA A 115 5.54 -30.89 -10.06
CA ALA A 115 5.58 -29.48 -9.71
C ALA A 115 6.95 -29.06 -9.18
N ILE A 116 7.31 -27.81 -9.44
CA ILE A 116 8.55 -27.15 -9.00
C ILE A 116 8.24 -25.69 -8.67
N ASP A 117 8.97 -25.09 -7.74
CA ASP A 117 9.00 -23.64 -7.49
C ASP A 117 10.32 -23.28 -6.73
N TYR A 118 10.68 -22.00 -6.65
CA TYR A 118 11.98 -21.52 -6.16
C TYR A 118 11.86 -20.46 -5.07
N ASP A 119 12.68 -20.60 -4.04
CA ASP A 119 12.89 -19.58 -3.01
C ASP A 119 14.17 -18.79 -3.30
N PRO A 120 14.09 -17.51 -3.74
CA PRO A 120 15.27 -16.67 -3.96
C PRO A 120 16.03 -16.35 -2.66
N VAL A 121 15.38 -16.39 -1.49
CA VAL A 121 15.97 -15.94 -0.21
C VAL A 121 17.00 -16.95 0.33
N GLU A 122 16.62 -18.23 0.50
CA GLU A 122 17.57 -19.29 0.86
C GLU A 122 18.26 -19.91 -0.37
N ARG A 123 17.92 -19.46 -1.58
CA ARG A 123 18.33 -20.02 -2.88
C ARG A 123 18.05 -21.53 -2.99
N MET A 124 16.85 -21.92 -2.56
CA MET A 124 16.37 -23.30 -2.45
C MET A 124 15.32 -23.61 -3.53
N VAL A 125 15.50 -24.72 -4.25
CA VAL A 125 14.51 -25.26 -5.20
C VAL A 125 13.66 -26.31 -4.49
N TYR A 126 12.34 -26.21 -4.64
CA TYR A 126 11.36 -27.13 -4.08
C TYR A 126 10.64 -27.89 -5.20
N TRP A 127 10.41 -29.19 -5.03
CA TRP A 127 9.67 -29.99 -6.02
C TRP A 127 8.85 -31.12 -5.42
N THR A 128 7.75 -31.47 -6.09
CA THR A 128 6.98 -32.69 -5.83
C THR A 128 7.45 -33.79 -6.78
N ASP A 129 7.48 -35.05 -6.32
CA ASP A 129 7.73 -36.21 -7.17
C ASP A 129 6.54 -37.19 -7.07
N VAL A 130 5.83 -37.34 -8.18
CA VAL A 130 4.59 -38.14 -8.28
C VAL A 130 4.83 -39.64 -8.47
N THR A 131 6.09 -40.08 -8.49
CA THR A 131 6.48 -41.51 -8.56
C THR A 131 7.13 -41.98 -7.25
N LEU A 132 7.87 -41.10 -6.57
CA LEU A 132 8.40 -41.34 -5.23
C LEU A 132 7.42 -40.97 -4.11
N LEU A 133 6.35 -40.21 -4.44
CA LEU A 133 5.34 -39.71 -3.50
C LEU A 133 5.92 -38.81 -2.41
N THR A 134 6.74 -37.85 -2.85
CA THR A 134 7.54 -36.97 -1.98
C THR A 134 7.40 -35.51 -2.34
N LEU A 135 7.62 -34.64 -1.35
CA LEU A 135 7.95 -33.23 -1.54
C LEU A 135 9.34 -33.02 -0.97
N ASN A 136 10.22 -32.46 -1.80
CA ASN A 136 11.66 -32.39 -1.58
C ASN A 136 12.16 -30.95 -1.76
N ARG A 137 13.34 -30.65 -1.22
CA ARG A 137 14.06 -29.40 -1.48
C ARG A 137 15.58 -29.61 -1.57
N ALA A 138 16.27 -28.70 -2.25
CA ALA A 138 17.73 -28.67 -2.33
C ALA A 138 18.22 -27.24 -2.65
N PHE A 139 19.49 -26.94 -2.38
CA PHE A 139 20.10 -25.69 -2.83
C PHE A 139 20.24 -25.66 -4.35
N LEU A 140 20.36 -24.46 -4.93
CA LEU A 140 20.57 -24.26 -6.38
C LEU A 140 21.89 -24.87 -6.90
N ASP A 141 22.85 -25.20 -6.03
CA ASP A 141 24.06 -25.95 -6.36
C ASP A 141 23.89 -27.49 -6.30
N GLY A 142 22.67 -27.95 -5.99
CA GLY A 142 22.29 -29.36 -5.80
C GLY A 142 22.71 -29.97 -4.47
N SER A 143 23.32 -29.21 -3.57
CA SER A 143 23.61 -29.66 -2.20
C SER A 143 22.38 -29.63 -1.30
N GLY A 144 22.49 -30.17 -0.08
CA GLY A 144 21.45 -30.06 0.95
C GLY A 144 20.14 -30.82 0.68
N VAL A 145 20.10 -31.75 -0.28
CA VAL A 145 18.89 -32.50 -0.67
C VAL A 145 18.16 -33.11 0.52
N GLU A 146 16.97 -32.59 0.81
CA GLU A 146 16.11 -32.97 1.94
C GLU A 146 14.74 -33.42 1.43
N VAL A 147 14.19 -34.48 2.03
CA VAL A 147 12.85 -35.00 1.74
C VAL A 147 11.93 -34.63 2.88
N LEU A 148 11.07 -33.63 2.68
CA LEU A 148 10.21 -33.07 3.71
C LEU A 148 9.03 -34.00 4.01
N PHE A 149 8.35 -34.51 2.98
CA PHE A 149 7.21 -35.43 3.10
C PHE A 149 7.37 -36.68 2.24
N ARG A 150 6.77 -37.80 2.66
CA ARG A 150 6.91 -39.16 2.07
C ARG A 150 5.60 -39.96 2.01
N ASP A 151 4.49 -39.28 2.26
CA ASP A 151 3.16 -39.84 2.54
C ASP A 151 2.07 -39.21 1.65
N LEU A 152 2.48 -38.45 0.64
CA LEU A 152 1.64 -37.89 -0.42
C LEU A 152 1.06 -39.03 -1.28
N GLN A 153 0.00 -38.75 -2.04
CA GLN A 153 -0.70 -39.75 -2.86
C GLN A 153 -0.64 -39.40 -4.35
N HIS A 154 -0.94 -38.15 -4.72
CA HIS A 154 -0.61 -37.61 -6.03
C HIS A 154 -0.53 -36.08 -5.97
N PRO A 155 0.68 -35.48 -5.86
CA PRO A 155 0.84 -34.03 -5.70
C PRO A 155 1.22 -33.27 -7.01
N PRO A 156 0.26 -32.84 -7.85
CA PRO A 156 0.52 -32.24 -9.17
C PRO A 156 0.85 -30.73 -9.16
N GLY A 157 0.59 -30.00 -8.07
CA GLY A 157 0.80 -28.55 -7.99
C GLY A 157 1.51 -28.13 -6.70
N LEU A 158 2.35 -27.10 -6.81
CA LEU A 158 3.15 -26.52 -5.72
C LEU A 158 3.31 -25.02 -5.98
N THR A 159 3.24 -24.21 -4.93
CA THR A 159 3.60 -22.78 -4.97
C THR A 159 4.16 -22.30 -3.63
N LEU A 160 5.14 -21.38 -3.66
CA LEU A 160 5.80 -20.82 -2.49
C LEU A 160 5.41 -19.35 -2.28
N ASP A 161 4.78 -19.08 -1.13
CA ASP A 161 4.71 -17.77 -0.52
C ASP A 161 6.06 -17.49 0.16
N VAL A 162 6.92 -16.80 -0.59
CA VAL A 162 8.32 -16.50 -0.19
C VAL A 162 8.38 -15.42 0.88
N GLU A 163 7.37 -14.55 0.96
CA GLU A 163 7.25 -13.48 1.96
C GLU A 163 6.86 -14.05 3.31
N ASN A 164 5.78 -14.83 3.37
CA ASN A 164 5.29 -15.45 4.62
C ASN A 164 6.03 -16.75 4.99
N ARG A 165 6.97 -17.21 4.16
CA ARG A 165 7.76 -18.45 4.30
C ARG A 165 6.91 -19.74 4.36
N VAL A 166 5.84 -19.79 3.56
CA VAL A 166 4.90 -20.92 3.48
C VAL A 166 4.87 -21.51 2.07
N MET A 167 4.76 -22.84 1.97
CA MET A 167 4.48 -23.54 0.72
C MET A 167 3.10 -24.19 0.75
N TYR A 168 2.42 -24.15 -0.39
CA TYR A 168 1.10 -24.72 -0.62
C TYR A 168 1.17 -25.76 -1.74
N TRP A 169 0.50 -26.90 -1.57
CA TRP A 169 0.40 -27.92 -2.62
C TRP A 169 -1.00 -28.51 -2.72
N THR A 170 -1.34 -28.95 -3.92
CA THR A 170 -2.49 -29.80 -4.20
C THR A 170 -2.09 -31.27 -4.08
N ASP A 171 -2.97 -32.13 -3.58
CA ASP A 171 -2.80 -33.57 -3.69
C ASP A 171 -4.14 -34.23 -4.10
N SER A 172 -4.25 -34.59 -5.37
CA SER A 172 -5.45 -35.20 -5.97
C SER A 172 -5.54 -36.72 -5.78
N GLY A 173 -4.56 -37.34 -5.10
CA GLY A 173 -4.70 -38.70 -4.58
C GLY A 173 -5.35 -38.74 -3.19
N SER A 174 -5.48 -37.58 -2.52
CA SER A 174 -6.07 -37.42 -1.19
C SER A 174 -7.24 -36.42 -1.12
N ASP A 175 -7.58 -35.76 -2.24
CA ASP A 175 -8.56 -34.67 -2.35
C ASP A 175 -8.24 -33.45 -1.45
N LEU A 176 -6.97 -33.16 -1.19
CA LEU A 176 -6.56 -32.09 -0.27
C LEU A 176 -5.84 -30.93 -0.97
N ILE A 177 -5.95 -29.75 -0.36
CA ILE A 177 -4.97 -28.67 -0.47
C ILE A 177 -4.36 -28.49 0.91
N GLU A 178 -3.03 -28.61 0.98
CA GLU A 178 -2.25 -28.53 2.21
C GLU A 178 -1.26 -27.38 2.15
N ARG A 179 -0.78 -26.97 3.33
CA ARG A 179 0.32 -26.02 3.50
C ARG A 179 1.31 -26.51 4.54
N ALA A 180 2.55 -26.03 4.45
CA ALA A 180 3.55 -26.14 5.50
C ALA A 180 4.50 -24.94 5.41
N THR A 181 5.24 -24.67 6.47
CA THR A 181 6.40 -23.76 6.40
C THR A 181 7.48 -24.32 5.46
N LEU A 182 8.32 -23.45 4.91
CA LEU A 182 9.37 -23.83 3.95
C LEU A 182 10.42 -24.82 4.51
N ASP A 183 10.54 -25.01 5.83
CA ASP A 183 11.38 -26.06 6.45
C ASP A 183 10.64 -27.38 6.73
N GLY A 184 9.43 -27.53 6.19
CA GLY A 184 8.59 -28.74 6.31
C GLY A 184 7.80 -28.85 7.62
N ARG A 185 7.86 -27.84 8.51
CA ARG A 185 7.10 -27.84 9.76
C ARG A 185 5.68 -27.29 9.58
N GLU A 186 4.86 -27.51 10.59
CA GLU A 186 3.50 -26.96 10.71
C GLU A 186 2.54 -27.36 9.56
N ARG A 187 2.81 -28.53 8.94
CA ARG A 187 1.93 -29.13 7.93
C ARG A 187 0.48 -29.18 8.40
N SER A 188 -0.39 -28.56 7.63
CA SER A 188 -1.81 -28.37 7.95
C SER A 188 -2.65 -28.41 6.66
N VAL A 189 -3.84 -28.99 6.76
CA VAL A 189 -4.82 -29.01 5.66
C VAL A 189 -5.48 -27.63 5.58
N VAL A 190 -5.42 -26.99 4.42
CA VAL A 190 -6.09 -25.72 4.13
C VAL A 190 -7.52 -25.98 3.67
N LEU A 191 -7.68 -26.89 2.72
CA LEU A 191 -8.98 -27.33 2.23
C LEU A 191 -9.02 -28.85 2.09
N ASN A 192 -10.10 -29.45 2.58
CA ASN A 192 -10.54 -30.75 2.12
C ASN A 192 -11.55 -30.51 0.99
N LEU A 193 -11.29 -31.09 -0.19
CA LEU A 193 -12.14 -30.90 -1.36
C LEU A 193 -13.31 -31.89 -1.41
N THR A 194 -13.22 -33.01 -0.68
CA THR A 194 -14.26 -34.03 -0.54
C THR A 194 -15.46 -33.52 0.28
N ASN A 195 -16.42 -32.89 -0.37
CA ASN A 195 -17.72 -32.53 0.22
C ASN A 195 -18.83 -33.53 -0.13
N ALA A 196 -19.92 -33.56 0.63
CA ALA A 196 -20.92 -34.65 0.63
C ALA A 196 -21.77 -34.85 -0.65
N SER A 197 -21.47 -34.13 -1.73
CA SER A 197 -21.95 -34.42 -3.09
C SER A 197 -21.12 -35.52 -3.75
N LEU A 198 -21.74 -36.42 -4.52
CA LEU A 198 -21.08 -37.53 -5.23
C LEU A 198 -20.19 -37.11 -6.43
N ALA A 199 -19.65 -35.89 -6.41
CA ALA A 199 -18.78 -35.35 -7.44
C ALA A 199 -17.32 -35.69 -7.12
N TYR A 200 -16.65 -36.41 -8.01
CA TYR A 200 -15.19 -36.59 -7.98
C TYR A 200 -14.49 -35.26 -8.29
N VAL A 201 -13.41 -34.99 -7.58
CA VAL A 201 -12.54 -33.79 -7.68
C VAL A 201 -11.13 -34.21 -8.08
N ASN A 202 -10.37 -33.33 -8.71
CA ASN A 202 -8.99 -33.59 -9.14
C ASN A 202 -8.21 -32.26 -9.21
N PRO A 203 -7.71 -31.73 -8.07
CA PRO A 203 -6.97 -30.47 -8.07
C PRO A 203 -5.60 -30.60 -8.77
N MET A 204 -5.23 -29.60 -9.58
CA MET A 204 -3.99 -29.59 -10.37
C MET A 204 -3.09 -28.41 -10.00
N GLY A 205 -2.93 -27.42 -10.89
CA GLY A 205 -2.10 -26.25 -10.66
C GLY A 205 -2.66 -25.36 -9.54
N ILE A 206 -1.76 -24.71 -8.81
CA ILE A 206 -2.08 -23.79 -7.72
C ILE A 206 -1.10 -22.61 -7.74
N VAL A 207 -1.61 -21.40 -7.48
CA VAL A 207 -0.82 -20.16 -7.31
C VAL A 207 -1.35 -19.38 -6.11
N VAL A 208 -0.47 -18.60 -5.49
CA VAL A 208 -0.77 -17.73 -4.34
C VAL A 208 -0.64 -16.25 -4.73
N ASP A 209 -1.52 -15.45 -4.17
CA ASP A 209 -1.47 -13.98 -4.10
C ASP A 209 -1.15 -13.62 -2.64
N PRO A 210 0.13 -13.32 -2.30
CA PRO A 210 0.53 -13.04 -0.93
C PRO A 210 -0.11 -11.74 -0.41
N ALA A 211 -0.06 -10.68 -1.22
CA ALA A 211 -0.53 -9.35 -0.88
C ALA A 211 -2.02 -9.31 -0.48
N ASN A 212 -2.88 -10.04 -1.20
CA ASN A 212 -4.29 -10.18 -0.85
C ASN A 212 -4.60 -11.46 -0.05
N SER A 213 -3.60 -12.27 0.29
CA SER A 213 -3.73 -13.57 0.98
C SER A 213 -4.74 -14.54 0.34
N HIS A 214 -4.72 -14.69 -0.99
CA HIS A 214 -5.59 -15.60 -1.73
C HIS A 214 -4.84 -16.77 -2.38
N LEU A 215 -5.52 -17.91 -2.51
CA LEU A 215 -5.10 -19.08 -3.28
C LEU A 215 -6.04 -19.29 -4.46
N TYR A 216 -5.48 -19.62 -5.62
CA TYR A 216 -6.19 -19.93 -6.85
C TYR A 216 -5.74 -21.30 -7.36
N TRP A 217 -6.68 -22.18 -7.74
CA TRP A 217 -6.33 -23.51 -8.27
C TRP A 217 -7.30 -24.02 -9.33
N THR A 218 -6.80 -24.93 -10.17
CA THR A 218 -7.57 -25.68 -11.17
C THR A 218 -8.04 -27.02 -10.60
N ASP A 219 -9.24 -27.46 -10.98
CA ASP A 219 -9.79 -28.79 -10.65
C ASP A 219 -10.50 -29.36 -11.88
N TRP A 220 -10.04 -30.51 -12.37
CA TRP A 220 -10.59 -31.21 -13.55
C TRP A 220 -11.32 -32.51 -13.17
N GLY A 221 -11.98 -32.51 -12.01
CA GLY A 221 -12.92 -33.54 -11.62
C GLY A 221 -14.20 -33.57 -12.47
N THR A 222 -15.24 -34.21 -11.94
CA THR A 222 -16.55 -34.40 -12.63
C THR A 222 -17.28 -33.12 -13.03
N VAL A 223 -16.91 -31.96 -12.45
CA VAL A 223 -17.30 -30.64 -12.93
C VAL A 223 -16.02 -29.80 -12.98
N PRO A 224 -15.37 -29.68 -14.16
CA PRO A 224 -14.13 -28.93 -14.33
C PRO A 224 -14.32 -27.44 -14.01
N LYS A 225 -13.41 -26.89 -13.19
CA LYS A 225 -13.58 -25.58 -12.56
C LYS A 225 -12.25 -24.96 -12.12
N ILE A 226 -12.30 -23.65 -11.91
CA ILE A 226 -11.24 -22.86 -11.27
C ILE A 226 -11.84 -22.22 -10.02
N GLU A 227 -11.15 -22.38 -8.90
CA GLU A 227 -11.62 -21.94 -7.58
C GLU A 227 -10.63 -20.98 -6.92
N ARG A 228 -11.15 -20.19 -5.97
CA ARG A 228 -10.37 -19.28 -5.12
C ARG A 228 -10.78 -19.42 -3.66
N SER A 229 -9.83 -19.37 -2.73
CA SER A 229 -10.06 -19.17 -1.29
C SER A 229 -9.05 -18.18 -0.71
N GLY A 230 -9.18 -17.83 0.57
CA GLY A 230 -8.05 -17.31 1.34
C GLY A 230 -6.97 -18.38 1.57
N THR A 231 -5.79 -17.98 2.01
CA THR A 231 -4.65 -18.85 2.38
C THR A 231 -4.89 -19.72 3.63
N ASP A 232 -6.03 -19.52 4.30
CA ASP A 232 -6.58 -20.33 5.40
C ASP A 232 -7.75 -21.25 4.97
N GLY A 233 -8.18 -21.18 3.71
CA GLY A 233 -9.35 -21.90 3.18
C GLY A 233 -10.68 -21.17 3.35
N SER A 234 -10.71 -19.98 3.96
CA SER A 234 -11.91 -19.14 4.06
C SER A 234 -12.36 -18.61 2.69
N GLY A 235 -13.59 -18.11 2.60
CA GLY A 235 -14.10 -17.42 1.39
C GLY A 235 -14.12 -18.27 0.11
N ARG A 236 -14.00 -19.61 0.20
CA ARG A 236 -13.93 -20.52 -0.95
C ARG A 236 -15.11 -20.29 -1.91
N ARG A 237 -14.80 -19.95 -3.16
CA ARG A 237 -15.75 -19.74 -4.25
C ARG A 237 -15.22 -20.35 -5.56
N VAL A 238 -16.14 -20.78 -6.41
CA VAL A 238 -15.83 -21.08 -7.81
C VAL A 238 -15.77 -19.76 -8.58
N LEU A 239 -14.71 -19.55 -9.36
CA LEU A 239 -14.59 -18.42 -10.29
C LEU A 239 -15.19 -18.79 -11.65
N ILE A 240 -14.87 -19.99 -12.15
CA ILE A 240 -15.21 -20.46 -13.48
C ILE A 240 -15.58 -21.94 -13.42
N ASP A 241 -16.75 -22.30 -13.96
CA ASP A 241 -17.32 -23.66 -13.97
C ASP A 241 -17.82 -24.10 -15.36
N THR A 242 -17.58 -23.28 -16.39
CA THR A 242 -18.20 -23.41 -17.72
C THR A 242 -17.16 -23.43 -18.82
N SER A 243 -17.43 -24.18 -19.89
CA SER A 243 -16.55 -24.34 -21.06
C SER A 243 -15.13 -24.85 -20.76
N LEU A 244 -14.87 -25.36 -19.55
CA LEU A 244 -13.66 -26.08 -19.16
C LEU A 244 -13.84 -27.59 -19.37
N GLN A 245 -12.74 -28.31 -19.51
CA GLN A 245 -12.66 -29.78 -19.58
C GLN A 245 -11.51 -30.29 -18.71
N ASN A 246 -10.28 -29.87 -19.04
CA ASN A 246 -9.05 -30.31 -18.38
C ASN A 246 -8.16 -29.09 -18.07
N ALA A 247 -8.59 -28.22 -17.16
CA ALA A 247 -7.75 -27.11 -16.69
C ALA A 247 -6.54 -27.67 -15.91
N TYR A 248 -5.32 -27.39 -16.40
CA TYR A 248 -4.07 -27.92 -15.84
C TYR A 248 -3.28 -26.80 -15.15
N GLY A 249 -2.43 -26.09 -15.91
CA GLY A 249 -1.63 -24.98 -15.42
C GLY A 249 -2.46 -23.75 -15.11
N VAL A 250 -1.98 -22.96 -14.16
CA VAL A 250 -2.54 -21.66 -13.76
C VAL A 250 -1.39 -20.73 -13.41
N ALA A 251 -1.48 -19.49 -13.86
CA ALA A 251 -0.51 -18.43 -13.62
C ALA A 251 -1.21 -17.13 -13.23
N LEU A 252 -0.49 -16.28 -12.50
CA LEU A 252 -1.00 -15.05 -11.91
C LEU A 252 -0.19 -13.86 -12.42
N ASP A 253 -0.89 -12.84 -12.88
CA ASP A 253 -0.35 -11.52 -13.25
C ASP A 253 -0.90 -10.53 -12.22
N LEU A 254 -0.06 -10.19 -11.23
CA LEU A 254 -0.43 -9.31 -10.12
C LEU A 254 -0.50 -7.84 -10.54
N GLU A 255 0.35 -7.40 -11.47
CA GLU A 255 0.40 -6.01 -11.95
C GLU A 255 -0.78 -5.69 -12.88
N GLY A 256 -1.09 -6.56 -13.83
CA GLY A 256 -2.24 -6.46 -14.71
C GLY A 256 -3.57 -6.92 -14.08
N GLY A 257 -3.54 -7.55 -12.90
CA GLY A 257 -4.72 -8.01 -12.16
C GLY A 257 -5.44 -9.20 -12.81
N ARG A 258 -4.69 -10.12 -13.43
CA ARG A 258 -5.23 -11.20 -14.27
C ARG A 258 -4.86 -12.60 -13.77
N LEU A 259 -5.80 -13.52 -13.97
CA LEU A 259 -5.60 -14.94 -13.75
C LEU A 259 -5.60 -15.64 -15.11
N TYR A 260 -4.53 -16.36 -15.43
CA TYR A 260 -4.36 -17.11 -16.68
C TYR A 260 -4.41 -18.63 -16.41
N TRP A 261 -5.01 -19.41 -17.31
CA TRP A 261 -5.00 -20.88 -17.23
C TRP A 261 -4.88 -21.52 -18.61
N CYS A 262 -4.39 -22.77 -18.64
CA CYS A 262 -4.44 -23.62 -19.82
C CYS A 262 -5.39 -24.81 -19.62
N ASP A 263 -6.16 -25.13 -20.65
CA ASP A 263 -7.03 -26.30 -20.72
C ASP A 263 -6.51 -27.28 -21.79
N CYS A 264 -6.03 -28.43 -21.33
CA CYS A 264 -5.25 -29.36 -22.16
C CYS A 264 -6.08 -30.19 -23.14
N TRP A 265 -7.41 -30.11 -23.05
CA TRP A 265 -8.35 -30.89 -23.86
C TRP A 265 -9.10 -30.02 -24.89
N THR A 266 -9.40 -28.78 -24.54
CA THR A 266 -9.94 -27.78 -25.48
C THR A 266 -8.85 -27.07 -26.29
N ASP A 267 -7.58 -27.31 -25.97
CA ASP A 267 -6.40 -26.70 -26.60
C ASP A 267 -6.44 -25.16 -26.50
N ARG A 268 -6.61 -24.67 -25.27
CA ARG A 268 -6.83 -23.25 -24.98
C ARG A 268 -5.96 -22.71 -23.86
N ILE A 269 -5.55 -21.46 -24.04
CA ILE A 269 -5.12 -20.57 -22.95
C ILE A 269 -6.16 -19.47 -22.87
N GLU A 270 -6.58 -19.14 -21.67
CA GLU A 270 -7.59 -18.12 -21.40
C GLU A 270 -7.16 -17.30 -20.18
N TYR A 271 -7.77 -16.13 -20.00
CA TYR A 271 -7.62 -15.32 -18.81
C TYR A 271 -8.91 -14.63 -18.38
N SER A 272 -8.94 -14.18 -17.13
CA SER A 272 -9.97 -13.34 -16.53
C SER A 272 -9.33 -12.31 -15.60
N ASP A 273 -10.12 -11.39 -15.03
CA ASP A 273 -9.71 -10.71 -13.81
C ASP A 273 -9.57 -11.71 -12.63
N LEU A 274 -9.03 -11.24 -11.50
CA LEU A 274 -8.93 -12.01 -10.25
C LEU A 274 -10.29 -12.39 -9.59
N LEU A 275 -11.40 -11.99 -10.21
CA LEU A 275 -12.78 -12.27 -9.78
C LEU A 275 -13.52 -13.27 -10.69
N GLY A 276 -12.95 -13.64 -11.84
CA GLY A 276 -13.55 -14.54 -12.84
C GLY A 276 -14.33 -13.82 -13.96
N GLN A 277 -14.29 -12.48 -14.00
CA GLN A 277 -14.98 -11.65 -14.99
C GLN A 277 -14.07 -11.27 -16.16
N GLY A 278 -14.64 -10.71 -17.23
CA GLY A 278 -13.87 -10.30 -18.42
C GLY A 278 -13.23 -11.46 -19.19
N ARG A 279 -13.68 -12.70 -18.95
CA ARG A 279 -13.08 -13.93 -19.50
C ARG A 279 -12.86 -13.84 -21.00
N THR A 280 -11.59 -13.87 -21.38
CA THR A 280 -11.12 -13.77 -22.76
C THR A 280 -10.27 -15.00 -23.05
N VAL A 281 -10.48 -15.62 -24.22
CA VAL A 281 -9.61 -16.70 -24.69
C VAL A 281 -8.41 -16.02 -25.35
N LEU A 282 -7.20 -16.46 -25.03
CA LEU A 282 -5.97 -15.91 -25.60
C LEU A 282 -5.44 -16.81 -26.73
N VAL A 283 -5.53 -18.12 -26.53
CA VAL A 283 -5.12 -19.15 -27.49
C VAL A 283 -6.27 -20.11 -27.70
N ASN A 284 -6.56 -20.47 -28.94
CA ASN A 284 -7.63 -21.39 -29.32
C ASN A 284 -7.13 -22.28 -30.47
N GLY A 285 -6.57 -23.43 -30.10
CA GLY A 285 -5.72 -24.25 -30.95
C GLY A 285 -6.41 -24.75 -32.22
N THR A 286 -5.86 -24.37 -33.38
CA THR A 286 -6.27 -24.90 -34.68
C THR A 286 -5.58 -26.23 -34.99
N SER A 287 -5.74 -27.20 -34.08
CA SER A 287 -5.38 -28.62 -34.17
C SER A 287 -3.92 -28.98 -34.53
N SER A 288 -3.15 -29.46 -33.55
CA SER A 288 -1.99 -30.36 -33.78
C SER A 288 -1.61 -31.24 -32.58
N TYR A 289 -2.59 -31.91 -31.95
CA TYR A 289 -2.41 -33.11 -31.10
C TYR A 289 -1.54 -33.04 -29.82
N LEU A 290 -0.89 -31.92 -29.49
CA LEU A 290 -0.04 -31.80 -28.30
C LEU A 290 -0.79 -31.09 -27.15
N PRO A 291 -1.07 -31.74 -26.01
CA PRO A 291 -1.85 -31.13 -24.93
C PRO A 291 -1.04 -30.09 -24.15
N LEU A 292 -1.63 -28.92 -23.87
CA LEU A 292 -1.03 -27.88 -23.04
C LEU A 292 -0.80 -28.41 -21.60
N PHE A 293 0.37 -28.17 -21.00
CA PHE A 293 0.69 -28.68 -19.66
C PHE A 293 0.72 -27.60 -18.57
N ASP A 294 1.69 -26.68 -18.63
CA ASP A 294 1.78 -25.56 -17.69
C ASP A 294 2.14 -24.25 -18.42
N LEU A 295 1.94 -23.13 -17.73
CA LEU A 295 2.24 -21.79 -18.21
C LEU A 295 2.83 -20.90 -17.10
N PHE A 296 3.53 -19.84 -17.50
CA PHE A 296 3.85 -18.70 -16.64
C PHE A 296 3.74 -17.38 -17.39
N VAL A 297 3.60 -16.30 -16.64
CA VAL A 297 3.62 -14.91 -17.15
C VAL A 297 4.93 -14.28 -16.68
N TYR A 298 5.57 -13.48 -17.53
CA TYR A 298 6.80 -12.73 -17.22
C TYR A 298 6.76 -11.40 -17.97
N TYR A 299 6.58 -10.31 -17.22
CA TYR A 299 6.17 -9.02 -17.77
C TYR A 299 5.00 -9.20 -18.76
N ASN A 300 5.10 -8.62 -19.96
CA ASN A 300 4.04 -8.64 -20.96
C ASN A 300 3.98 -9.94 -21.80
N PHE A 301 4.84 -10.91 -21.47
CA PHE A 301 5.00 -12.16 -22.21
C PHE A 301 4.41 -13.37 -21.47
N ILE A 302 3.76 -14.24 -22.24
CA ILE A 302 3.11 -15.46 -21.75
C ILE A 302 3.81 -16.67 -22.37
N TYR A 303 4.31 -17.55 -21.50
CA TYR A 303 5.12 -18.72 -21.86
C TYR A 303 4.39 -20.00 -21.46
N TRP A 304 4.42 -21.03 -22.33
CA TRP A 304 3.82 -22.33 -22.02
C TRP A 304 4.49 -23.48 -22.76
N THR A 305 4.08 -24.71 -22.43
CA THR A 305 4.59 -25.94 -23.05
C THR A 305 3.47 -26.75 -23.69
N GLU A 306 3.66 -27.13 -24.95
CA GLU A 306 2.89 -28.17 -25.63
C GLU A 306 3.47 -29.56 -25.32
N GLY A 307 2.64 -30.49 -24.85
CA GLY A 307 3.05 -31.80 -24.38
C GLY A 307 3.74 -32.64 -25.44
N SER A 308 4.95 -33.13 -25.13
CA SER A 308 5.89 -33.80 -26.06
C SER A 308 6.47 -32.96 -27.19
N SER A 309 6.25 -31.64 -27.20
CA SER A 309 7.16 -30.72 -27.90
C SER A 309 8.44 -30.52 -27.08
N SER A 310 9.56 -30.26 -27.75
CA SER A 310 10.80 -29.77 -27.12
C SER A 310 10.90 -28.24 -27.15
N THR A 311 9.77 -27.54 -27.28
CA THR A 311 9.70 -26.11 -27.60
C THR A 311 8.96 -25.35 -26.52
N ILE A 312 9.52 -24.23 -26.08
CA ILE A 312 8.77 -23.27 -25.26
C ILE A 312 8.03 -22.34 -26.22
N MET A 313 6.76 -22.13 -25.91
CA MET A 313 5.88 -21.27 -26.67
C MET A 313 5.94 -19.86 -26.10
N LEU A 314 5.82 -18.84 -26.95
CA LEU A 314 5.82 -17.43 -26.54
C LEU A 314 4.69 -16.69 -27.25
N LEU A 315 3.93 -15.93 -26.48
CA LEU A 315 3.00 -14.93 -26.97
C LEU A 315 3.28 -13.60 -26.27
N ASP A 316 3.47 -12.56 -27.06
CA ASP A 316 3.36 -11.18 -26.60
C ASP A 316 1.89 -10.78 -26.48
N ASN A 317 1.55 -10.10 -25.40
CA ASN A 317 0.20 -9.66 -25.06
C ASN A 317 0.12 -8.14 -24.80
N GLU A 318 1.17 -7.38 -25.12
CA GLU A 318 1.16 -5.90 -25.19
C GLU A 318 0.96 -5.42 -26.65
N PRO A 319 0.14 -4.39 -26.90
CA PRO A 319 0.02 -3.79 -28.24
C PRO A 319 1.02 -2.63 -28.45
N PRO A 320 1.51 -2.41 -29.70
CA PRO A 320 2.45 -1.33 -30.01
C PRO A 320 2.04 0.05 -29.47
N MET A 321 2.93 0.71 -28.73
CA MET A 321 2.65 2.02 -28.16
C MET A 321 2.94 3.17 -29.14
N PHE A 322 1.98 4.10 -29.26
CA PHE A 322 2.12 5.37 -29.98
C PHE A 322 2.43 6.51 -29.00
N SER A 323 3.67 6.98 -28.95
CA SER A 323 4.04 8.19 -28.20
C SER A 323 3.92 9.44 -29.09
N GLY A 324 3.32 10.51 -28.55
CA GLY A 324 3.10 11.75 -29.30
C GLY A 324 2.03 11.68 -30.39
N CYS A 325 0.98 10.86 -30.22
CA CYS A 325 -0.17 10.84 -31.15
C CYS A 325 -0.82 12.25 -31.23
N PRO A 326 -0.93 12.88 -32.44
CA PRO A 326 -1.49 14.22 -32.56
C PRO A 326 -2.98 14.29 -32.19
N GLY A 327 -3.43 15.42 -31.63
CA GLY A 327 -4.85 15.66 -31.34
C GLY A 327 -5.68 16.04 -32.57
N ASP A 328 -7.02 15.93 -32.44
CA ASP A 328 -7.98 16.49 -33.39
C ASP A 328 -7.74 18.01 -33.54
N VAL A 329 -7.58 18.50 -34.78
CA VAL A 329 -7.19 19.89 -35.06
C VAL A 329 -8.22 20.59 -35.95
N ILE A 330 -8.57 21.84 -35.60
CA ILE A 330 -9.51 22.67 -36.34
C ILE A 330 -8.73 23.86 -36.93
N ILE A 331 -8.71 23.97 -38.26
CA ILE A 331 -7.86 24.94 -38.96
C ILE A 331 -8.72 25.93 -39.77
N PRO A 332 -8.53 27.25 -39.60
CA PRO A 332 -9.28 28.25 -40.36
C PRO A 332 -8.84 28.30 -41.83
N ALA A 333 -9.81 28.16 -42.74
CA ALA A 333 -9.59 28.47 -44.15
C ALA A 333 -9.35 29.98 -44.34
N LYS A 334 -8.33 30.35 -45.12
CA LYS A 334 -8.02 31.76 -45.41
C LYS A 334 -9.17 32.41 -46.23
N PRO A 335 -9.47 33.71 -46.09
CA PRO A 335 -10.64 34.37 -46.71
C PRO A 335 -10.75 34.36 -48.25
N SER A 336 -9.84 33.68 -48.95
CA SER A 336 -9.80 33.52 -50.40
C SER A 336 -9.25 32.16 -50.87
N SER A 337 -9.14 31.16 -49.98
CA SER A 337 -8.61 29.82 -50.29
C SER A 337 -9.47 28.71 -49.70
N ASN A 338 -9.82 27.73 -50.53
CA ASN A 338 -10.46 26.48 -50.08
C ASN A 338 -9.45 25.42 -49.59
N GLU A 339 -8.15 25.71 -49.70
CA GLU A 339 -7.03 24.81 -49.39
C GLU A 339 -6.18 25.37 -48.25
N VAL A 340 -5.78 24.50 -47.33
CA VAL A 340 -4.87 24.81 -46.22
C VAL A 340 -3.80 23.73 -46.10
N ALA A 341 -2.53 24.15 -46.04
CA ALA A 341 -1.41 23.26 -45.72
C ALA A 341 -1.26 23.15 -44.20
N TYR A 342 -1.01 21.94 -43.70
CA TYR A 342 -0.81 21.66 -42.29
C TYR A 342 0.26 20.57 -42.10
N SER A 343 0.99 20.66 -40.99
CA SER A 343 2.05 19.74 -40.60
C SER A 343 1.92 19.40 -39.12
N TRP A 344 2.17 18.13 -38.79
CA TRP A 344 2.10 17.57 -37.44
C TRP A 344 3.37 16.76 -37.18
N PRO A 345 3.84 16.63 -35.93
CA PRO A 345 4.86 15.63 -35.61
C PRO A 345 4.30 14.24 -35.97
N PRO A 346 5.00 13.41 -36.76
CA PRO A 346 4.60 12.01 -36.90
C PRO A 346 4.77 11.33 -35.53
N PRO A 347 3.81 10.50 -35.07
CA PRO A 347 3.94 9.85 -33.78
C PRO A 347 5.09 8.85 -33.79
N LEU A 348 5.77 8.74 -32.65
CA LEU A 348 6.77 7.71 -32.41
C LEU A 348 6.06 6.39 -32.06
N ILE A 349 6.66 5.28 -32.47
CA ILE A 349 6.09 3.93 -32.33
C ILE A 349 7.16 3.06 -31.68
N SER A 350 6.81 2.44 -30.57
CA SER A 350 7.69 1.63 -29.72
C SER A 350 6.96 0.38 -29.25
N ASP A 351 7.69 -0.71 -29.12
CA ASP A 351 7.15 -2.07 -28.97
C ASP A 351 8.18 -2.95 -28.26
N ASN A 352 7.70 -3.92 -27.50
CA ASN A 352 8.48 -4.81 -26.65
C ASN A 352 8.95 -6.10 -27.36
N ALA A 353 8.28 -6.53 -28.43
CA ALA A 353 8.58 -7.78 -29.14
C ALA A 353 9.32 -7.59 -30.48
N GLY A 354 9.36 -6.38 -31.05
CA GLY A 354 10.38 -6.00 -32.04
C GLY A 354 9.92 -5.10 -33.19
N PRO A 355 10.16 -5.47 -34.47
CA PRO A 355 9.93 -4.58 -35.60
C PRO A 355 8.45 -4.52 -36.01
N VAL A 356 7.77 -3.46 -35.61
CA VAL A 356 6.37 -3.15 -35.93
C VAL A 356 6.19 -2.78 -37.42
N ASP A 357 5.24 -3.41 -38.13
CA ASP A 357 4.75 -2.89 -39.41
C ASP A 357 3.70 -1.79 -39.18
N VAL A 358 3.76 -0.75 -40.00
CA VAL A 358 3.04 0.50 -39.77
C VAL A 358 2.43 0.97 -41.08
N THR A 359 1.10 0.94 -41.13
CA THR A 359 0.31 1.41 -42.28
C THR A 359 -0.26 2.81 -42.01
N PHE A 360 -0.38 3.61 -43.06
CA PHE A 360 -0.79 5.01 -42.99
C PHE A 360 -1.87 5.30 -44.03
N SER A 361 -2.96 5.95 -43.62
CA SER A 361 -4.02 6.40 -44.54
C SER A 361 -4.65 7.73 -44.13
N CYS A 362 -5.19 8.45 -45.11
CA CYS A 362 -5.97 9.66 -44.88
C CYS A 362 -7.33 9.54 -45.58
N GLN A 363 -8.42 9.57 -44.82
CA GLN A 363 -9.78 9.35 -45.32
C GLN A 363 -10.58 10.65 -45.37
N ALA A 364 -10.96 11.08 -46.58
CA ALA A 364 -11.90 12.18 -46.82
C ALA A 364 -12.52 12.07 -48.22
N THR A 365 -13.59 12.83 -48.48
CA THR A 365 -14.22 12.95 -49.81
C THR A 365 -13.35 13.65 -50.86
N LYS A 366 -12.36 14.44 -50.44
CA LYS A 366 -11.30 14.98 -51.31
C LYS A 366 -10.04 15.32 -50.49
N VAL A 367 -8.93 14.68 -50.83
CA VAL A 367 -7.59 14.96 -50.29
C VAL A 367 -6.70 15.40 -51.45
N LEU A 368 -5.89 16.45 -51.27
CA LEU A 368 -4.97 16.93 -52.31
C LEU A 368 -3.57 16.32 -52.15
N LYS A 369 -3.02 16.36 -50.93
CA LYS A 369 -1.79 15.66 -50.54
C LYS A 369 -1.88 15.28 -49.06
N CYS A 370 -1.41 14.09 -48.70
CA CYS A 370 -1.27 13.65 -47.32
C CYS A 370 -0.06 12.69 -47.25
N ASN A 371 0.86 12.89 -46.31
CA ASN A 371 2.14 12.22 -46.28
C ASN A 371 2.44 11.69 -44.86
N ARG A 372 2.93 10.44 -44.78
CA ARG A 372 3.29 9.75 -43.52
C ARG A 372 4.29 10.54 -42.67
N THR A 373 5.14 11.34 -43.31
CA THR A 373 6.15 12.23 -42.69
C THR A 373 5.59 13.50 -42.03
N GLY A 374 4.32 13.52 -41.64
CA GLY A 374 3.77 14.63 -40.83
C GLY A 374 3.32 15.85 -41.63
N SER A 375 2.81 15.70 -42.86
CA SER A 375 2.37 16.86 -43.66
C SER A 375 1.25 16.58 -44.67
N GLY A 376 0.41 17.57 -44.93
CA GLY A 376 -0.70 17.48 -45.88
C GLY A 376 -1.26 18.82 -46.36
N VAL A 377 -2.07 18.75 -47.43
CA VAL A 377 -2.87 19.86 -47.96
C VAL A 377 -4.32 19.41 -48.00
N PHE A 378 -5.15 20.09 -47.22
CA PHE A 378 -6.51 19.70 -46.90
C PHE A 378 -7.49 20.75 -47.45
N THR A 379 -8.62 20.30 -47.98
CA THR A 379 -9.74 21.18 -48.38
C THR A 379 -10.77 21.30 -47.27
N VAL A 380 -11.57 22.38 -47.29
CA VAL A 380 -12.71 22.59 -46.36
C VAL A 380 -13.56 21.32 -46.20
N GLY A 381 -13.59 20.78 -44.97
CA GLY A 381 -14.10 19.44 -44.70
C GLY A 381 -13.45 18.82 -43.45
N VAL A 382 -13.69 17.52 -43.23
CA VAL A 382 -13.01 16.70 -42.21
C VAL A 382 -12.20 15.64 -42.93
N THR A 383 -10.95 15.44 -42.51
CA THR A 383 -10.08 14.35 -42.96
C THR A 383 -9.58 13.57 -41.75
N SER A 384 -9.89 12.29 -41.66
CA SER A 384 -9.29 11.42 -40.65
C SER A 384 -7.91 10.99 -41.12
N VAL A 385 -6.87 11.28 -40.34
CA VAL A 385 -5.51 10.77 -40.51
C VAL A 385 -5.35 9.58 -39.57
N ILE A 386 -4.87 8.46 -40.10
CA ILE A 386 -4.87 7.18 -39.39
C ILE A 386 -3.50 6.52 -39.58
N TYR A 387 -2.83 6.24 -38.46
CA TYR A 387 -1.66 5.39 -38.36
C TYR A 387 -2.06 4.11 -37.63
N ASN A 388 -1.95 2.96 -38.28
CA ASN A 388 -2.13 1.66 -37.65
C ASN A 388 -0.75 1.01 -37.47
N ALA A 389 -0.49 0.51 -36.27
CA ALA A 389 0.71 -0.25 -35.92
C ALA A 389 0.31 -1.71 -35.65
N THR A 390 1.09 -2.65 -36.19
CA THR A 390 0.90 -4.09 -36.02
C THR A 390 2.26 -4.71 -35.71
N ASP A 391 2.38 -5.37 -34.57
CA ASP A 391 3.59 -6.08 -34.14
C ASP A 391 3.84 -7.37 -34.96
N THR A 392 4.75 -8.21 -34.49
CA THR A 392 4.99 -9.55 -35.05
C THR A 392 4.09 -10.66 -34.49
N SER A 393 3.35 -10.44 -33.40
CA SER A 393 2.50 -11.44 -32.73
C SER A 393 1.01 -11.34 -33.06
N GLY A 394 0.57 -10.25 -33.70
CA GLY A 394 -0.80 -9.98 -34.13
C GLY A 394 -1.53 -8.91 -33.31
N ASN A 395 -0.88 -8.27 -32.34
CA ASN A 395 -1.45 -7.15 -31.59
C ASN A 395 -1.51 -5.88 -32.46
N HIS A 396 -2.53 -5.06 -32.24
CA HIS A 396 -2.87 -3.94 -33.12
C HIS A 396 -3.16 -2.67 -32.32
N ALA A 397 -2.47 -1.58 -32.68
CA ALA A 397 -2.73 -0.25 -32.15
C ALA A 397 -3.10 0.73 -33.25
N THR A 398 -3.79 1.82 -32.90
CA THR A 398 -4.25 2.83 -33.87
C THR A 398 -4.18 4.24 -33.28
N CYS A 399 -3.31 5.08 -33.84
CA CYS A 399 -3.33 6.52 -33.62
C CYS A 399 -4.18 7.18 -34.72
N LEU A 400 -5.32 7.76 -34.33
CA LEU A 400 -6.28 8.41 -35.22
C LEU A 400 -6.59 9.83 -34.74
N PHE A 401 -6.51 10.79 -35.67
CA PHE A 401 -6.90 12.17 -35.41
C PHE A 401 -7.53 12.82 -36.65
N LYS A 402 -8.33 13.87 -36.43
CA LYS A 402 -9.12 14.53 -37.48
C LYS A 402 -8.56 15.92 -37.78
N VAL A 403 -8.14 16.13 -39.02
CA VAL A 403 -7.84 17.46 -39.55
C VAL A 403 -9.14 18.05 -40.10
N THR A 404 -9.68 19.05 -39.40
CA THR A 404 -10.96 19.71 -39.70
C THR A 404 -10.71 21.12 -40.24
N VAL A 405 -10.80 21.30 -41.55
CA VAL A 405 -10.68 22.63 -42.17
C VAL A 405 -12.06 23.29 -42.22
N THR A 406 -12.25 24.35 -41.43
CA THR A 406 -13.50 25.12 -41.39
C THR A 406 -13.31 26.56 -41.84
N GLY A 407 -14.32 27.06 -42.57
CA GLY A 407 -14.48 28.50 -42.78
C GLY A 407 -14.93 29.20 -41.49
N PHE A 408 -14.46 30.44 -41.32
CA PHE A 408 -14.86 31.33 -40.25
C PHE A 408 -15.23 32.70 -40.83
N CYS A 409 -16.17 33.39 -40.21
CA CYS A 409 -16.36 34.81 -40.40
C CYS A 409 -15.36 35.56 -39.50
N PRO A 410 -14.64 36.57 -40.02
CA PRO A 410 -13.58 37.25 -39.26
C PRO A 410 -14.16 38.05 -38.08
N ALA A 411 -13.37 38.18 -37.01
CA ALA A 411 -13.70 39.07 -35.91
C ALA A 411 -13.84 40.52 -36.39
N GLY A 412 -14.72 41.31 -35.75
CA GLY A 412 -14.97 42.70 -36.14
C GLY A 412 -16.15 43.32 -35.40
N THR A 413 -16.44 44.58 -35.70
CA THR A 413 -17.45 45.38 -34.98
C THR A 413 -18.61 45.79 -35.88
N THR A 414 -19.83 45.85 -35.34
CA THR A 414 -20.97 46.54 -35.95
C THR A 414 -21.48 47.64 -35.04
N ASN A 415 -22.12 48.65 -35.63
CA ASN A 415 -22.95 49.57 -34.85
C ASN A 415 -24.41 49.11 -34.98
N ASP A 416 -25.17 49.31 -33.90
CA ASP A 416 -26.59 49.02 -33.75
C ASP A 416 -27.27 50.24 -33.11
N ASP A 417 -28.48 50.57 -33.58
CA ASP A 417 -29.18 51.79 -33.16
C ASP A 417 -29.77 51.70 -31.73
N LEU A 418 -29.86 50.49 -31.16
CA LEU A 418 -30.39 50.25 -29.81
C LEU A 418 -29.27 50.04 -28.78
N HIS A 419 -28.19 49.33 -29.15
CA HIS A 419 -27.11 48.93 -28.23
C HIS A 419 -25.74 49.57 -28.52
N GLY A 420 -25.61 50.41 -29.55
CA GLY A 420 -24.34 51.09 -29.85
C GLY A 420 -23.34 50.20 -30.57
N ARG A 421 -22.08 50.13 -30.09
CA ARG A 421 -21.05 49.26 -30.70
C ARG A 421 -21.22 47.83 -30.16
N LEU A 422 -21.26 46.87 -31.07
CA LEU A 422 -21.22 45.43 -30.79
C LEU A 422 -19.96 44.81 -31.39
N MET A 423 -19.24 44.00 -30.61
CA MET A 423 -18.05 43.26 -31.03
C MET A 423 -18.38 41.78 -31.27
N TRP A 424 -17.84 41.22 -32.35
CA TRP A 424 -18.05 39.83 -32.77
C TRP A 424 -16.72 39.09 -32.82
N LEU A 425 -16.63 37.96 -32.12
CA LEU A 425 -15.48 37.05 -32.18
C LEU A 425 -15.52 36.21 -33.48
N ALA A 426 -14.35 35.72 -33.90
CA ALA A 426 -14.21 34.95 -35.13
C ALA A 426 -15.01 33.63 -35.04
N THR A 427 -16.09 33.52 -35.82
CA THR A 427 -17.12 32.48 -35.62
C THR A 427 -17.18 31.50 -36.78
N ARG A 428 -17.39 30.20 -36.47
CA ARG A 428 -17.41 29.10 -37.43
C ARG A 428 -18.58 29.22 -38.43
N ARG A 429 -18.37 28.78 -39.67
CA ARG A 429 -19.43 28.69 -40.70
C ARG A 429 -20.65 27.92 -40.17
N GLY A 430 -21.85 28.45 -40.39
CA GLY A 430 -23.11 27.80 -40.01
C GLY A 430 -23.47 27.90 -38.53
N THR A 431 -22.62 28.47 -37.67
CA THR A 431 -22.98 28.78 -36.27
C THR A 431 -23.43 30.23 -36.12
N THR A 432 -24.25 30.45 -35.11
CA THR A 432 -24.64 31.78 -34.63
C THR A 432 -23.55 32.32 -33.72
N ALA A 433 -23.06 33.54 -33.99
CA ALA A 433 -22.26 34.29 -33.04
C ALA A 433 -23.15 35.02 -32.05
N GLU A 434 -22.63 35.21 -30.84
CA GLU A 434 -23.13 36.14 -29.85
C GLU A 434 -22.28 37.42 -29.88
N SER A 435 -22.87 38.56 -29.48
CA SER A 435 -22.08 39.74 -29.16
C SER A 435 -21.17 39.46 -27.97
N PHE A 436 -20.00 40.11 -27.94
CA PHE A 436 -19.15 40.12 -26.75
C PHE A 436 -19.89 40.76 -25.58
N GLU A 437 -20.57 41.87 -25.86
CA GLU A 437 -21.38 42.65 -24.93
C GLU A 437 -22.62 41.85 -24.48
N ARG A 438 -22.86 41.86 -23.16
CA ARG A 438 -23.98 41.17 -22.49
C ARG A 438 -24.98 42.14 -21.89
N CYS A 439 -26.16 41.63 -21.57
CA CYS A 439 -27.16 42.29 -20.74
C CYS A 439 -26.66 42.42 -19.30
N SER A 440 -26.72 43.65 -18.76
CA SER A 440 -26.32 43.97 -17.38
C SER A 440 -27.07 43.13 -16.34
N LEU A 441 -26.41 42.89 -15.21
CA LEU A 441 -26.94 42.18 -14.04
C LEU A 441 -28.27 42.76 -13.55
N MET A 442 -28.47 44.07 -13.67
CA MET A 442 -29.71 44.77 -13.25
C MET A 442 -30.91 44.53 -14.19
N THR A 443 -30.86 43.55 -15.10
CA THR A 443 -31.95 43.26 -16.05
C THR A 443 -32.52 41.85 -15.87
N SER A 444 -33.75 41.61 -16.35
CA SER A 444 -34.38 40.28 -16.19
C SER A 444 -33.63 39.17 -16.94
N LYS A 445 -32.78 39.48 -17.92
CA LYS A 445 -31.88 38.55 -18.63
C LYS A 445 -30.38 38.87 -18.51
N ALA A 446 -29.90 39.14 -17.30
CA ALA A 446 -28.47 39.22 -17.00
C ALA A 446 -27.63 38.13 -17.71
N GLY A 447 -26.52 38.52 -18.36
CA GLY A 447 -25.59 37.61 -19.07
C GLY A 447 -26.01 37.13 -20.47
N ASP A 448 -27.26 37.36 -20.89
CA ASP A 448 -27.72 37.09 -22.26
C ASP A 448 -27.02 38.08 -23.24
N PRO A 449 -26.67 37.70 -24.48
CA PRO A 449 -25.96 38.60 -25.39
C PRO A 449 -26.88 39.69 -25.97
N LEU A 450 -26.39 40.93 -26.07
CA LEU A 450 -27.14 42.07 -26.62
C LEU A 450 -27.58 41.87 -28.09
N ALA A 451 -26.88 41.02 -28.84
CA ALA A 451 -27.27 40.63 -30.20
C ALA A 451 -26.73 39.24 -30.58
N VAL A 452 -27.32 38.67 -31.64
CA VAL A 452 -26.82 37.46 -32.30
C VAL A 452 -26.69 37.61 -33.81
N ARG A 453 -25.74 36.90 -34.43
CA ARG A 453 -25.41 37.07 -35.86
C ARG A 453 -24.91 35.77 -36.50
N ASN A 454 -25.58 35.31 -37.55
CA ASN A 454 -25.21 34.04 -38.20
C ASN A 454 -23.99 34.21 -39.12
N CYS A 455 -23.01 33.31 -39.02
CA CYS A 455 -21.93 33.22 -40.01
C CYS A 455 -22.37 32.33 -41.19
N SER A 456 -22.54 32.94 -42.37
CA SER A 456 -23.18 32.33 -43.55
C SER A 456 -22.20 32.07 -44.70
N ILE A 457 -22.62 31.22 -45.65
CA ILE A 457 -21.84 30.82 -46.84
C ILE A 457 -22.52 31.38 -48.08
N VAL A 458 -21.76 32.02 -48.97
CA VAL A 458 -22.25 32.47 -50.29
C VAL A 458 -21.82 31.50 -51.39
N ALA A 459 -22.71 31.26 -52.35
CA ALA A 459 -22.47 30.42 -53.54
C ALA A 459 -21.67 31.20 -54.62
N PRO A 460 -20.99 30.52 -55.57
CA PRO A 460 -19.60 30.83 -55.89
C PRO A 460 -19.24 32.28 -56.33
N PRO A 461 -18.07 32.81 -55.93
CA PRO A 461 -17.01 32.14 -55.14
C PRO A 461 -17.43 31.86 -53.68
N LEU A 462 -16.88 30.79 -53.11
CA LEU A 462 -17.20 30.37 -51.73
C LEU A 462 -16.45 31.25 -50.73
N TYR A 463 -17.12 32.28 -50.22
CA TYR A 463 -16.65 33.09 -49.11
C TYR A 463 -17.61 33.04 -47.92
N PHE A 464 -17.06 33.25 -46.73
CA PHE A 464 -17.79 33.29 -45.47
C PHE A 464 -18.14 34.75 -45.17
N GLN A 465 -19.43 35.04 -44.99
CA GLN A 465 -19.88 36.38 -44.65
C GLN A 465 -20.81 36.35 -43.45
N TRP A 466 -20.68 37.38 -42.62
CA TRP A 466 -21.67 37.67 -41.60
C TRP A 466 -23.02 38.01 -42.25
N GLY A 467 -24.12 37.44 -41.73
CA GLY A 467 -25.46 37.92 -42.04
C GLY A 467 -25.75 39.28 -41.38
N ASN A 468 -27.02 39.70 -41.36
CA ASN A 468 -27.43 40.80 -40.48
C ASN A 468 -27.40 40.33 -39.02
N HIS A 469 -27.06 41.24 -38.09
CA HIS A 469 -27.24 40.97 -36.67
C HIS A 469 -28.71 41.15 -36.27
N VAL A 470 -29.11 40.51 -35.19
CA VAL A 470 -30.44 40.58 -34.60
C VAL A 470 -30.27 40.99 -33.13
N PRO A 471 -30.65 42.22 -32.74
CA PRO A 471 -30.57 42.64 -31.34
C PRO A 471 -31.56 41.85 -30.47
N ARG A 472 -31.19 41.60 -29.22
CA ARG A 472 -32.03 40.96 -28.19
C ARG A 472 -32.35 41.97 -27.09
N SER A 473 -33.62 42.05 -26.68
CA SER A 473 -33.97 42.83 -25.48
C SER A 473 -33.62 42.07 -24.20
N CYS A 474 -32.93 42.76 -23.29
CA CYS A 474 -32.56 42.28 -21.94
C CYS A 474 -33.75 42.15 -20.97
N GLY A 475 -34.95 42.56 -21.38
CA GLY A 475 -36.16 42.50 -20.56
C GLY A 475 -36.36 43.73 -19.67
N GLU A 476 -36.88 43.52 -18.47
CA GLU A 476 -37.24 44.57 -17.50
C GLU A 476 -36.11 44.79 -16.48
N GLU A 477 -35.99 46.00 -15.94
CA GLU A 477 -35.00 46.34 -14.91
C GLU A 477 -35.38 45.75 -13.53
N ARG A 478 -34.39 45.29 -12.77
CA ARG A 478 -34.54 44.79 -11.40
C ARG A 478 -34.11 45.87 -10.41
N ASN A 479 -34.89 46.10 -9.36
CA ASN A 479 -34.59 47.12 -8.34
C ASN A 479 -33.61 46.65 -7.25
N ASN A 480 -33.38 45.34 -7.13
CA ASN A 480 -32.38 44.74 -6.24
C ASN A 480 -31.99 43.36 -6.76
N LEU A 481 -30.78 42.90 -6.42
CA LEU A 481 -30.24 41.58 -6.77
C LEU A 481 -29.92 40.77 -5.50
N THR A 482 -29.74 39.45 -5.66
CA THR A 482 -29.23 38.56 -4.60
C THR A 482 -28.23 37.58 -5.21
N LEU A 483 -27.32 37.02 -4.41
CA LEU A 483 -26.30 36.09 -4.89
C LEU A 483 -26.91 34.89 -5.64
N ASP A 484 -28.00 34.31 -5.14
CA ASP A 484 -28.71 33.20 -5.80
C ASP A 484 -29.22 33.56 -7.20
N GLN A 485 -29.54 34.85 -7.47
CA GLN A 485 -29.95 35.29 -8.80
C GLN A 485 -28.77 35.50 -9.77
N VAL A 486 -27.54 35.64 -9.25
CA VAL A 486 -26.31 35.79 -10.04
C VAL A 486 -25.60 34.44 -10.24
N LYS A 487 -25.82 33.48 -9.33
CA LYS A 487 -25.35 32.08 -9.43
C LYS A 487 -25.70 31.42 -10.77
N ASP A 488 -26.90 31.67 -11.28
CA ASP A 488 -27.40 31.11 -12.55
C ASP A 488 -27.11 32.01 -13.78
N VAL A 489 -26.37 33.11 -13.62
CA VAL A 489 -26.02 34.01 -14.74
C VAL A 489 -24.88 33.42 -15.56
N ASN A 490 -25.03 33.45 -16.89
CA ASN A 490 -23.96 33.06 -17.82
C ASN A 490 -22.81 34.09 -17.77
N VAL A 491 -21.70 33.71 -17.13
CA VAL A 491 -20.51 34.56 -17.01
C VAL A 491 -19.60 34.34 -18.22
N SER A 492 -19.12 35.43 -18.81
CA SER A 492 -18.27 35.45 -19.99
C SER A 492 -17.30 36.62 -19.94
N LYS A 493 -16.27 36.64 -20.80
CA LYS A 493 -15.31 37.76 -20.87
C LYS A 493 -15.93 39.15 -21.09
N GLY A 494 -17.19 39.24 -21.53
CA GLY A 494 -17.92 40.50 -21.70
C GLY A 494 -18.75 40.98 -20.50
N ASN A 495 -18.85 40.19 -19.43
CA ASN A 495 -19.56 40.55 -18.18
C ASN A 495 -18.85 40.09 -16.89
N VAL A 496 -17.71 39.40 -17.00
CA VAL A 496 -16.97 38.87 -15.84
C VAL A 496 -16.56 39.96 -14.84
N ASN A 497 -16.22 41.16 -15.29
CA ASN A 497 -15.89 42.29 -14.40
C ASN A 497 -17.12 42.78 -13.62
N GLU A 498 -18.28 42.93 -14.29
CA GLU A 498 -19.55 43.31 -13.65
C GLU A 498 -19.99 42.27 -12.59
N VAL A 499 -19.74 40.98 -12.85
CA VAL A 499 -20.03 39.87 -11.92
C VAL A 499 -19.06 39.86 -10.73
N ALA A 500 -17.76 40.08 -10.97
CA ALA A 500 -16.75 40.16 -9.92
C ALA A 500 -16.92 41.40 -9.03
N GLU A 501 -17.23 42.56 -9.62
CA GLU A 501 -17.51 43.82 -8.91
C GLU A 501 -18.78 43.68 -8.04
N PHE A 502 -19.85 43.09 -8.58
CA PHE A 502 -21.05 42.78 -7.81
C PHE A 502 -20.76 41.87 -6.62
N LEU A 503 -20.00 40.79 -6.82
CA LEU A 503 -19.69 39.81 -5.78
C LEU A 503 -18.79 40.40 -4.67
N ALA A 504 -17.75 41.16 -5.06
CA ALA A 504 -16.88 41.85 -4.13
C ALA A 504 -17.65 42.90 -3.30
N ASN A 505 -18.54 43.68 -3.94
CA ASN A 505 -19.33 44.67 -3.24
C ASN A 505 -20.35 44.01 -2.28
N GLN A 506 -21.13 43.02 -2.72
CA GLN A 506 -22.11 42.35 -1.86
C GLN A 506 -21.50 41.62 -0.67
N THR A 507 -20.32 41.00 -0.84
CA THR A 507 -19.60 40.37 0.29
C THR A 507 -18.99 41.41 1.25
N SER A 508 -18.77 42.66 0.82
CA SER A 508 -18.38 43.76 1.70
C SER A 508 -19.56 44.47 2.39
N GLU A 509 -20.73 44.50 1.75
CA GLU A 509 -21.94 45.16 2.27
C GLU A 509 -22.74 44.28 3.26
N SER A 510 -22.65 42.96 3.15
CA SER A 510 -23.50 42.01 3.90
C SER A 510 -22.74 40.76 4.36
N SER A 511 -22.64 40.57 5.68
CA SER A 511 -22.07 39.37 6.27
C SER A 511 -22.85 38.11 5.88
N GLU A 512 -24.19 38.17 5.82
CA GLU A 512 -25.05 37.08 5.36
C GLU A 512 -24.76 36.66 3.91
N SER A 513 -24.26 37.58 3.07
CA SER A 513 -23.85 37.29 1.70
C SER A 513 -22.45 36.67 1.63
N ALA A 514 -21.52 37.10 2.50
CA ALA A 514 -20.19 36.53 2.61
C ALA A 514 -20.19 35.13 3.29
N GLU A 515 -21.09 34.91 4.25
CA GLU A 515 -21.35 33.61 4.89
C GLU A 515 -22.06 32.60 3.96
N ASN A 516 -22.64 33.04 2.83
CA ASN A 516 -23.19 32.15 1.81
C ASN A 516 -22.08 31.57 0.90
N VAL A 517 -21.14 30.85 1.52
CA VAL A 517 -19.95 30.24 0.89
C VAL A 517 -20.34 29.40 -0.34
N GLN A 518 -21.50 28.74 -0.33
CA GLN A 518 -22.00 27.90 -1.43
C GLN A 518 -22.51 28.69 -2.65
N ALA A 519 -22.98 29.93 -2.48
CA ALA A 519 -23.27 30.82 -3.61
C ALA A 519 -21.99 31.47 -4.12
N VAL A 520 -21.13 31.97 -3.22
CA VAL A 520 -19.84 32.58 -3.56
C VAL A 520 -18.95 31.62 -4.34
N SER A 521 -18.78 30.37 -3.87
CA SER A 521 -17.98 29.33 -4.55
C SER A 521 -18.46 29.07 -5.98
N THR A 522 -19.78 29.06 -6.21
CA THR A 522 -20.33 28.83 -7.55
C THR A 522 -20.08 30.02 -8.48
N ILE A 523 -20.24 31.26 -7.99
CA ILE A 523 -20.01 32.46 -8.79
C ILE A 523 -18.52 32.62 -9.11
N LEU A 524 -17.61 32.31 -8.17
CA LEU A 524 -16.17 32.29 -8.42
C LEU A 524 -15.76 31.24 -9.46
N MET A 525 -16.30 30.02 -9.37
CA MET A 525 -16.09 29.00 -10.43
C MET A 525 -16.60 29.46 -11.80
N ASN A 526 -17.73 30.19 -11.86
CA ASN A 526 -18.22 30.77 -13.12
C ASN A 526 -17.33 31.91 -13.64
N ILE A 527 -16.75 32.75 -12.77
CA ILE A 527 -15.77 33.79 -13.12
C ILE A 527 -14.51 33.16 -13.73
N VAL A 528 -13.93 32.16 -13.07
CA VAL A 528 -12.77 31.40 -13.57
C VAL A 528 -13.11 30.68 -14.88
N GLY A 529 -14.31 30.09 -14.98
CA GLY A 529 -14.82 29.42 -16.18
C GLY A 529 -14.99 30.34 -17.40
N ALA A 530 -15.18 31.65 -17.19
CA ALA A 530 -15.14 32.64 -18.27
C ALA A 530 -13.71 32.88 -18.83
N GLY A 531 -12.69 32.41 -18.12
CA GLY A 531 -11.30 32.32 -18.56
C GLY A 531 -10.59 33.66 -18.73
N SER A 532 -11.04 34.72 -18.04
CA SER A 532 -10.33 36.00 -18.08
C SER A 532 -9.14 36.02 -17.13
N GLY A 533 -8.06 36.65 -17.58
CA GLY A 533 -6.87 36.93 -16.78
C GLY A 533 -6.66 38.42 -16.56
N ASP A 534 -7.73 39.22 -16.71
CA ASP A 534 -7.68 40.67 -16.46
C ASP A 534 -7.35 40.90 -14.99
N ARG A 535 -6.31 41.70 -14.71
CA ARG A 535 -5.82 41.96 -13.35
C ARG A 535 -6.92 42.48 -12.40
N GLU A 536 -7.82 43.32 -12.91
CA GLU A 536 -8.95 43.90 -12.17
C GLU A 536 -9.92 42.83 -11.64
N VAL A 537 -10.27 41.84 -12.46
CA VAL A 537 -11.09 40.68 -12.06
C VAL A 537 -10.41 39.89 -10.95
N THR A 538 -9.10 39.72 -11.04
CA THR A 538 -8.31 38.97 -10.06
C THR A 538 -8.18 39.71 -8.73
N GLU A 539 -8.03 41.04 -8.76
CA GLU A 539 -8.07 41.89 -7.55
C GLU A 539 -9.44 41.82 -6.86
N LEU A 540 -10.54 41.85 -7.62
CA LEU A 540 -11.92 41.69 -7.11
C LEU A 540 -12.21 40.28 -6.57
N VAL A 541 -11.67 39.23 -7.19
CA VAL A 541 -11.77 37.84 -6.70
C VAL A 541 -11.04 37.68 -5.36
N ILE A 542 -9.80 38.20 -5.25
CA ILE A 542 -9.02 38.11 -4.01
C ILE A 542 -9.66 38.97 -2.90
N GLN A 543 -10.20 40.15 -3.23
CA GLN A 543 -11.00 40.95 -2.29
C GLN A 543 -12.25 40.20 -1.79
N THR A 544 -13.00 39.55 -2.69
CA THR A 544 -14.17 38.73 -2.34
C THR A 544 -13.79 37.65 -1.33
N VAL A 545 -12.69 36.93 -1.55
CA VAL A 545 -12.24 35.87 -0.65
C VAL A 545 -11.75 36.43 0.69
N SER A 546 -11.11 37.61 0.68
CA SER A 546 -10.74 38.31 1.92
C SER A 546 -11.97 38.67 2.76
N ASN A 547 -13.05 39.16 2.14
CA ASN A 547 -14.33 39.45 2.80
C ASN A 547 -14.93 38.20 3.46
N VAL A 548 -14.93 37.05 2.76
CA VAL A 548 -15.46 35.77 3.28
C VAL A 548 -14.69 35.29 4.51
N ILE A 549 -13.36 35.37 4.49
CA ILE A 549 -12.53 35.03 5.67
C ILE A 549 -12.86 35.98 6.85
N MET A 550 -12.98 37.27 6.58
CA MET A 550 -13.31 38.27 7.60
C MET A 550 -14.72 38.15 8.17
N SER A 551 -15.72 37.65 7.43
CA SER A 551 -17.06 37.40 7.96
C SER A 551 -17.12 36.11 8.78
N THR A 552 -16.63 35.00 8.21
CA THR A 552 -16.82 33.66 8.77
C THR A 552 -16.00 33.42 10.04
N SER A 553 -14.94 34.19 10.26
CA SER A 553 -14.18 34.22 11.52
C SER A 553 -14.94 34.86 12.69
N GLN A 554 -16.07 35.57 12.45
CA GLN A 554 -16.79 36.33 13.49
C GLN A 554 -18.05 35.64 14.04
N THR A 555 -18.47 34.48 13.51
CA THR A 555 -19.70 33.77 13.88
C THR A 555 -19.43 32.36 14.47
N PRO A 556 -19.27 32.22 15.81
CA PRO A 556 -18.85 30.96 16.43
C PRO A 556 -19.91 29.83 16.48
N ASP A 557 -21.17 30.14 16.13
CA ASP A 557 -22.32 29.26 16.34
C ASP A 557 -23.32 29.39 15.17
N SER A 558 -23.24 28.52 14.15
CA SER A 558 -24.37 27.66 13.74
C SER A 558 -24.12 26.85 12.44
N GLN A 559 -24.84 25.74 12.32
CA GLN A 559 -25.00 24.89 11.12
C GLN A 559 -23.82 23.95 10.79
N THR A 560 -24.09 22.95 9.95
CA THR A 560 -23.36 21.66 9.89
C THR A 560 -22.07 21.72 9.07
N PRO A 561 -20.89 21.33 9.63
CA PRO A 561 -19.59 21.45 8.95
C PRO A 561 -19.49 20.75 7.58
N GLU A 562 -20.05 19.54 7.47
CA GLU A 562 -19.93 18.67 6.29
C GLU A 562 -20.46 19.29 4.98
N VAL A 563 -21.39 20.26 5.08
CA VAL A 563 -22.04 20.89 3.92
C VAL A 563 -21.20 22.01 3.30
N TYR A 564 -20.31 22.64 4.07
CA TYR A 564 -19.58 23.85 3.63
C TYR A 564 -18.11 23.60 3.23
N ALA A 565 -17.49 22.53 3.74
CA ALA A 565 -16.08 22.25 3.48
C ALA A 565 -15.75 22.13 1.98
N GLY A 566 -16.57 21.41 1.20
CA GLY A 566 -16.35 21.27 -0.25
C GLY A 566 -16.48 22.59 -1.03
N SER A 567 -17.31 23.52 -0.57
CA SER A 567 -17.36 24.88 -1.14
C SER A 567 -16.15 25.72 -0.77
N SER A 568 -15.52 25.47 0.38
CA SER A 568 -14.34 26.20 0.83
C SER A 568 -13.10 25.79 0.00
N SER A 569 -12.90 24.48 -0.22
CA SER A 569 -11.91 23.95 -1.16
C SER A 569 -12.11 24.49 -2.58
N ALA A 570 -13.35 24.57 -3.07
CA ALA A 570 -13.65 25.15 -4.38
C ALA A 570 -13.32 26.66 -4.49
N ILE A 571 -13.37 27.42 -3.38
CA ILE A 571 -12.91 28.81 -3.35
C ILE A 571 -11.39 28.89 -3.47
N VAL A 572 -10.64 28.08 -2.72
CA VAL A 572 -9.17 28.02 -2.78
C VAL A 572 -8.71 27.70 -4.21
N GLN A 573 -9.25 26.63 -4.81
CA GLN A 573 -8.95 26.24 -6.19
C GLN A 573 -9.33 27.32 -7.22
N SER A 574 -10.42 28.08 -6.98
CA SER A 574 -10.81 29.19 -7.84
C SER A 574 -9.81 30.36 -7.79
N VAL A 575 -9.24 30.67 -6.62
CA VAL A 575 -8.19 31.70 -6.49
C VAL A 575 -6.91 31.26 -7.19
N GLU A 576 -6.42 30.04 -6.94
CA GLU A 576 -5.22 29.50 -7.56
C GLU A 576 -5.33 29.50 -9.10
N ALA A 577 -6.47 29.05 -9.64
CA ALA A 577 -6.76 29.08 -11.06
C ALA A 577 -6.82 30.51 -11.63
N GLN A 578 -7.46 31.46 -10.92
CA GLN A 578 -7.55 32.86 -11.37
C GLN A 578 -6.19 33.57 -11.38
N VAL A 579 -5.33 33.28 -10.39
CA VAL A 579 -3.95 33.80 -10.33
C VAL A 579 -3.11 33.23 -11.48
N SER A 580 -3.19 31.93 -11.77
CA SER A 580 -2.54 31.33 -12.95
C SER A 580 -3.06 31.92 -14.27
N LEU A 581 -4.38 32.08 -14.45
CA LEU A 581 -4.97 32.72 -15.64
C LEU A 581 -4.44 34.14 -15.86
N THR A 582 -4.18 34.89 -14.78
CA THR A 582 -3.61 36.24 -14.81
C THR A 582 -2.12 36.19 -15.18
N LEU A 583 -1.34 35.33 -14.53
CA LEU A 583 0.08 35.14 -14.78
C LEU A 583 0.39 34.67 -16.21
N ARG A 584 -0.56 33.98 -16.84
CA ARG A 584 -0.53 33.56 -18.26
C ARG A 584 -0.90 34.66 -19.26
N GLN A 585 -1.72 35.64 -18.88
CA GLN A 585 -2.30 36.63 -19.81
C GLN A 585 -1.68 38.04 -19.64
N GLU A 586 -1.61 38.56 -18.41
CA GLU A 586 -1.05 39.89 -18.09
C GLU A 586 0.39 39.82 -17.54
N GLY A 587 0.78 38.68 -16.93
CA GLY A 587 2.11 38.47 -16.37
C GLY A 587 2.17 38.64 -14.85
N PRO A 588 3.34 38.99 -14.27
CA PRO A 588 3.54 39.01 -12.81
C PRO A 588 2.52 39.87 -12.07
N VAL A 589 1.95 39.31 -11.00
CA VAL A 589 0.87 39.93 -10.23
C VAL A 589 1.17 39.83 -8.73
N SER A 590 1.04 40.96 -8.04
CA SER A 590 1.25 41.12 -6.60
C SER A 590 0.06 41.89 -6.04
N ILE A 591 -0.67 41.27 -5.11
CA ILE A 591 -1.95 41.73 -4.56
C ILE A 591 -1.97 41.48 -3.06
N GLN A 592 -2.44 42.49 -2.30
CA GLN A 592 -2.48 42.48 -0.84
C GLN A 592 -3.89 42.86 -0.36
N GLN A 593 -4.49 42.01 0.48
CA GLN A 593 -5.74 42.23 1.19
C GLN A 593 -5.58 41.76 2.65
N ASP A 594 -6.40 42.29 3.56
CA ASP A 594 -6.23 42.17 5.02
C ASP A 594 -6.09 40.72 5.56
N THR A 595 -6.61 39.73 4.84
CA THR A 595 -6.54 38.29 5.19
C THR A 595 -5.91 37.38 4.12
N ILE A 596 -5.53 37.89 2.95
CA ILE A 596 -4.92 37.10 1.87
C ILE A 596 -3.93 37.93 1.03
N HIS A 597 -2.69 37.45 0.92
CA HIS A 597 -1.64 38.02 0.08
C HIS A 597 -1.27 37.05 -1.07
N VAL A 598 -1.04 37.59 -2.26
CA VAL A 598 -0.64 36.84 -3.47
C VAL A 598 0.58 37.49 -4.10
N GLU A 599 1.61 36.69 -4.38
CA GLU A 599 2.78 37.05 -5.19
C GLU A 599 2.96 35.98 -6.27
N ALA A 600 2.85 36.37 -7.54
CA ALA A 600 2.99 35.47 -8.66
C ALA A 600 3.97 36.04 -9.70
N VAL A 601 4.98 35.26 -10.05
CA VAL A 601 6.16 35.70 -10.79
C VAL A 601 6.38 34.87 -12.06
N SER A 602 6.91 35.53 -13.09
CA SER A 602 7.36 34.89 -14.33
C SER A 602 8.83 35.22 -14.54
N LEU A 603 9.68 34.19 -14.52
CA LEU A 603 11.13 34.30 -14.39
C LEU A 603 11.84 33.50 -15.49
N ASP A 604 12.99 33.99 -15.94
CA ASP A 604 13.90 33.20 -16.79
C ASP A 604 14.54 32.09 -15.93
N PRO A 605 14.46 30.80 -16.31
CA PRO A 605 15.05 29.70 -15.54
C PRO A 605 16.54 29.91 -15.19
N MET A 606 17.30 30.59 -16.04
CA MET A 606 18.71 30.91 -15.79
C MET A 606 18.91 31.78 -14.54
N LEU A 607 17.97 32.68 -14.23
CA LEU A 607 18.00 33.55 -13.05
C LEU A 607 17.66 32.82 -11.75
N VAL A 608 16.99 31.66 -11.85
CA VAL A 608 16.51 30.86 -10.69
C VAL A 608 17.43 29.66 -10.40
N SER A 609 18.54 29.55 -11.12
CA SER A 609 19.53 28.47 -11.00
C SER A 609 20.19 28.30 -9.61
N ASN A 610 20.04 29.29 -8.72
CA ASN A 610 20.49 29.22 -7.31
C ASN A 610 19.33 28.99 -6.32
N GLY A 611 18.14 28.58 -6.79
CA GLY A 611 16.94 28.37 -5.98
C GLY A 611 16.03 29.61 -5.91
N LEU A 612 14.75 29.37 -5.57
CA LEU A 612 13.72 30.41 -5.42
C LEU A 612 13.23 30.42 -3.98
N THR A 613 13.09 31.59 -3.35
CA THR A 613 12.46 31.71 -2.02
C THR A 613 11.42 32.82 -2.00
N PHE A 614 10.19 32.52 -1.62
CA PHE A 614 9.17 33.51 -1.30
C PHE A 614 9.13 33.75 0.21
N VAL A 615 9.02 35.02 0.64
CA VAL A 615 9.09 35.43 2.04
C VAL A 615 7.98 36.41 2.36
N SER A 616 7.11 36.08 3.32
CA SER A 616 6.12 36.98 3.92
C SER A 616 6.61 37.46 5.29
N ALA A 617 6.84 38.76 5.45
CA ALA A 617 7.37 39.36 6.67
C ALA A 617 6.74 40.74 6.97
N PRO A 618 6.78 41.24 8.22
CA PRO A 618 6.32 42.59 8.56
C PRO A 618 7.12 43.68 7.81
N GLU A 619 6.45 44.73 7.35
CA GLU A 619 7.11 45.86 6.67
C GLU A 619 7.75 46.80 7.71
N GLN A 620 9.03 47.17 7.52
CA GLN A 620 9.84 47.86 8.55
C GLN A 620 9.55 49.38 8.66
N GLU A 621 8.30 49.77 8.96
CA GLU A 621 7.99 51.14 9.39
C GLU A 621 8.02 51.27 10.92
N SER A 622 8.67 52.33 11.42
CA SER A 622 9.00 52.48 12.83
C SER A 622 7.81 52.97 13.67
N GLY A 623 6.90 52.07 14.04
CA GLY A 623 5.87 52.36 15.06
C GLY A 623 4.65 51.45 15.12
N GLN A 624 4.44 50.54 14.18
CA GLN A 624 3.31 49.60 14.22
C GLN A 624 3.58 48.41 15.16
N SER A 625 2.50 47.86 15.72
CA SER A 625 2.53 46.61 16.49
C SER A 625 2.70 45.40 15.56
N SER A 626 3.12 44.26 16.12
CA SER A 626 3.00 42.95 15.45
C SER A 626 1.58 42.79 14.86
N PRO A 627 1.44 42.14 13.68
CA PRO A 627 0.13 41.76 13.16
C PRO A 627 -0.69 41.01 14.22
N GLN A 628 -2.00 41.22 14.19
CA GLN A 628 -2.93 40.48 15.03
C GLN A 628 -3.13 39.06 14.48
N GLU A 629 -3.37 38.10 15.38
CA GLU A 629 -3.66 36.71 15.03
C GLU A 629 -4.90 36.68 14.12
N GLY A 630 -4.76 36.17 12.88
CA GLY A 630 -5.81 36.24 11.84
C GLY A 630 -5.75 37.44 10.88
N SER A 631 -4.69 38.26 10.86
CA SER A 631 -4.54 39.35 9.87
C SER A 631 -3.13 39.48 9.29
N LEU A 632 -3.05 39.85 8.00
CA LEU A 632 -1.80 40.12 7.25
C LEU A 632 -1.51 41.63 7.08
N VAL A 633 -2.30 42.52 7.68
CA VAL A 633 -2.11 43.98 7.59
C VAL A 633 -0.74 44.39 8.14
N GLY A 634 0.00 45.21 7.37
CA GLY A 634 1.37 45.64 7.72
C GLY A 634 2.45 44.59 7.39
N THR A 635 2.12 43.60 6.56
CA THR A 635 3.04 42.54 6.13
C THR A 635 3.20 42.54 4.62
N LYS A 636 4.26 41.93 4.11
CA LYS A 636 4.62 42.00 2.70
C LYS A 636 5.28 40.71 2.23
N VAL A 637 4.79 40.22 1.10
CA VAL A 637 5.42 39.14 0.37
C VAL A 637 6.53 39.70 -0.53
N THR A 638 7.65 38.98 -0.60
CA THR A 638 8.81 39.32 -1.43
C THR A 638 9.41 38.06 -2.04
N THR A 639 9.90 38.14 -3.27
CA THR A 639 10.59 37.05 -3.97
C THR A 639 12.11 37.25 -3.97
N LEU A 640 12.84 36.26 -3.48
CA LEU A 640 14.30 36.17 -3.47
C LEU A 640 14.76 35.13 -4.51
N LEU A 641 15.76 35.48 -5.31
CA LEU A 641 16.23 34.69 -6.49
C LEU A 641 17.48 33.86 -6.19
N ASN A 642 17.79 33.64 -4.91
CA ASN A 642 19.01 32.99 -4.45
C ASN A 642 18.79 32.33 -3.08
N ALA A 643 18.99 31.02 -2.97
CA ALA A 643 18.83 30.29 -1.70
C ALA A 643 19.88 30.66 -0.62
N SER A 644 20.90 31.44 -0.96
CA SER A 644 21.88 31.99 -0.01
C SER A 644 21.56 33.41 0.49
N ASP A 645 20.42 34.00 0.09
CA ASP A 645 19.91 35.21 0.71
C ASP A 645 19.32 34.88 2.11
N ASP A 646 19.71 35.65 3.14
CA ASP A 646 19.28 35.44 4.52
C ASP A 646 17.78 35.78 4.69
N VAL A 647 16.99 34.78 5.12
CA VAL A 647 15.57 34.97 5.45
C VAL A 647 15.45 35.75 6.78
N PRO A 648 14.61 36.80 6.88
CA PRO A 648 14.41 37.55 8.12
C PRO A 648 13.96 36.68 9.30
N GLN A 649 14.45 36.98 10.51
CA GLN A 649 14.14 36.19 11.72
C GLN A 649 12.69 36.35 12.22
N ASP A 650 11.99 37.43 11.84
CA ASP A 650 10.57 37.65 12.13
C ASP A 650 9.73 37.42 10.86
N VAL A 651 9.87 36.22 10.28
CA VAL A 651 9.08 35.79 9.12
C VAL A 651 7.72 35.25 9.60
N ILE A 652 6.67 35.50 8.82
CA ILE A 652 5.32 34.95 9.07
C ILE A 652 5.23 33.57 8.41
N ALA A 653 5.55 33.53 7.12
CA ALA A 653 5.80 32.29 6.39
C ALA A 653 6.77 32.52 5.22
N SER A 654 7.59 31.52 4.88
CA SER A 654 8.43 31.52 3.68
C SER A 654 8.56 30.13 3.09
N ILE A 655 8.58 30.03 1.76
CA ILE A 655 8.79 28.77 1.03
C ILE A 655 10.03 28.88 0.15
N ARG A 656 10.95 27.93 0.29
CA ARG A 656 12.18 27.78 -0.50
C ARG A 656 12.11 26.54 -1.38
N LEU A 657 12.22 26.73 -2.69
CA LEU A 657 12.30 25.67 -3.68
C LEU A 657 13.78 25.30 -3.92
N PRO A 658 14.14 24.00 -3.97
CA PRO A 658 15.50 23.55 -4.27
C PRO A 658 15.92 23.89 -5.71
N ALA A 659 17.23 24.04 -5.93
CA ALA A 659 17.78 24.50 -7.20
C ALA A 659 17.70 23.44 -8.32
N ASN A 660 17.60 22.16 -7.97
CA ASN A 660 17.56 21.04 -8.92
C ASN A 660 16.31 21.05 -9.82
N ILE A 661 15.19 21.61 -9.37
CA ILE A 661 13.94 21.78 -10.14
C ILE A 661 14.19 22.54 -11.46
N PHE A 662 15.14 23.47 -11.47
CA PHE A 662 15.36 24.40 -12.59
C PHE A 662 16.38 23.90 -13.63
N SER A 663 16.87 22.66 -13.51
CA SER A 663 18.06 22.16 -14.22
C SER A 663 17.86 21.63 -15.65
N SER A 664 16.79 21.99 -16.36
CA SER A 664 16.54 21.51 -17.74
C SER A 664 17.19 22.40 -18.82
N GLU A 665 18.29 21.94 -19.43
CA GLU A 665 19.08 22.67 -20.44
C GLU A 665 18.35 22.98 -21.78
N ASN A 666 17.05 22.70 -21.90
CA ASN A 666 16.28 22.85 -23.15
C ASN A 666 14.94 23.61 -23.00
N SER A 667 14.59 24.12 -21.81
CA SER A 667 13.39 24.97 -21.70
C SER A 667 13.68 26.39 -22.20
N SER A 668 12.99 26.80 -23.26
CA SER A 668 12.93 28.20 -23.71
C SER A 668 11.68 28.93 -23.20
N GLN A 669 11.02 28.40 -22.17
CA GLN A 669 9.81 28.98 -21.58
C GLN A 669 10.10 29.56 -20.19
N PRO A 670 9.51 30.71 -19.82
CA PRO A 670 9.72 31.29 -18.50
C PRO A 670 9.06 30.43 -17.42
N LEU A 671 9.78 30.18 -16.34
CA LEU A 671 9.21 29.59 -15.12
C LEU A 671 8.10 30.50 -14.61
N ARG A 672 6.95 29.93 -14.25
CA ARG A 672 5.85 30.63 -13.60
C ARG A 672 5.55 29.97 -12.25
N ALA A 673 5.51 30.78 -11.20
CA ALA A 673 5.22 30.31 -9.85
C ALA A 673 4.37 31.33 -9.11
N SER A 674 3.43 30.85 -8.30
CA SER A 674 2.58 31.66 -7.42
C SER A 674 2.69 31.18 -5.98
N PHE A 675 2.84 32.13 -5.08
CA PHE A 675 2.83 31.93 -3.63
C PHE A 675 1.68 32.73 -3.03
N ILE A 676 0.82 32.06 -2.27
CA ILE A 676 -0.36 32.63 -1.63
C ILE A 676 -0.25 32.44 -0.12
N VAL A 677 -0.60 33.47 0.64
CA VAL A 677 -0.60 33.45 2.10
C VAL A 677 -2.01 33.78 2.59
N TYR A 678 -2.62 32.86 3.34
CA TYR A 678 -3.90 33.04 4.02
C TYR A 678 -3.65 33.29 5.50
N ALA A 679 -4.32 34.27 6.09
CA ALA A 679 -4.06 34.69 7.48
C ALA A 679 -4.36 33.59 8.53
N ASP A 680 -5.36 32.76 8.26
CA ASP A 680 -5.87 31.71 9.15
C ASP A 680 -6.38 30.48 8.36
N ASP A 681 -7.02 29.55 9.06
CA ASP A 681 -7.55 28.28 8.54
C ASP A 681 -9.04 28.33 8.14
N THR A 682 -9.65 29.51 7.99
CA THR A 682 -11.11 29.67 7.78
C THR A 682 -11.63 28.91 6.56
N LEU A 683 -10.83 28.79 5.49
CA LEU A 683 -11.17 28.02 4.29
C LEU A 683 -10.74 26.53 4.33
N PHE A 684 -9.99 26.12 5.36
CA PHE A 684 -9.32 24.83 5.46
C PHE A 684 -9.84 23.99 6.65
N LYS A 685 -11.18 23.98 6.80
CA LYS A 685 -11.87 23.35 7.93
C LYS A 685 -12.04 21.85 7.73
N SER A 686 -11.09 21.11 8.31
CA SER A 686 -11.03 19.65 8.36
C SER A 686 -12.22 19.00 9.08
N ALA A 687 -12.64 17.83 8.58
CA ALA A 687 -13.61 16.97 9.23
C ALA A 687 -12.96 16.16 10.37
N LEU A 688 -11.71 15.73 10.17
CA LEU A 688 -10.91 15.05 11.20
C LEU A 688 -10.69 15.92 12.45
N ILE A 689 -10.35 17.20 12.28
CA ILE A 689 -10.12 18.13 13.41
C ILE A 689 -11.40 18.40 14.19
N ASN A 690 -12.52 18.71 13.52
CA ASN A 690 -13.79 18.96 14.20
C ASN A 690 -14.43 17.69 14.81
N GLY A 691 -14.15 16.51 14.24
CA GLY A 691 -14.54 15.22 14.81
C GLY A 691 -13.67 14.76 15.98
N SER A 692 -12.40 15.21 16.04
CA SER A 692 -11.45 14.82 17.08
C SER A 692 -11.51 15.73 18.32
N GLN A 693 -12.52 15.48 19.16
CA GLN A 693 -12.16 15.38 20.58
C GLN A 693 -11.24 14.17 20.73
N GLY A 694 -9.92 14.43 20.73
CA GLY A 694 -8.93 13.39 21.00
C GLY A 694 -9.20 12.76 22.37
N LYS A 695 -8.90 11.46 22.52
CA LYS A 695 -9.27 10.64 23.69
C LYS A 695 -8.69 11.13 25.04
N ASN A 696 -7.87 12.17 25.02
CA ASN A 696 -7.21 12.81 26.16
C ASN A 696 -7.66 14.27 26.42
N GLY A 697 -8.62 14.82 25.64
CA GLY A 697 -8.95 16.25 25.67
C GLY A 697 -7.99 17.16 24.88
N SER A 698 -7.06 16.54 24.16
CA SER A 698 -6.16 17.13 23.16
C SER A 698 -6.97 17.67 21.97
N SER A 699 -6.95 18.98 21.74
CA SER A 699 -7.50 19.60 20.54
C SER A 699 -6.37 20.02 19.60
N LEU A 700 -6.23 19.34 18.46
CA LEU A 700 -5.40 19.84 17.37
C LEU A 700 -6.08 21.08 16.78
N ARG A 701 -5.29 22.11 16.50
CA ARG A 701 -5.72 23.31 15.75
C ARG A 701 -4.62 23.73 14.79
N VAL A 702 -4.99 24.39 13.69
CA VAL A 702 -4.02 25.07 12.83
C VAL A 702 -3.36 26.21 13.62
N ALA A 703 -2.05 26.40 13.46
CA ALA A 703 -1.26 27.39 14.19
C ALA A 703 -1.40 28.84 13.68
N GLY A 704 -2.46 29.15 12.91
CA GLY A 704 -2.66 30.41 12.20
C GLY A 704 -2.51 30.22 10.68
N THR A 705 -1.49 30.83 10.11
CA THR A 705 -1.29 31.03 8.67
C THR A 705 -1.21 29.73 7.85
N VAL A 706 -1.88 29.71 6.69
CA VAL A 706 -1.77 28.67 5.64
C VAL A 706 -1.08 29.27 4.41
N VAL A 707 -0.25 28.49 3.70
CA VAL A 707 0.46 28.95 2.51
C VAL A 707 0.36 28.00 1.33
N SER A 708 0.02 28.51 0.14
CA SER A 708 0.06 27.74 -1.11
C SER A 708 1.33 28.02 -1.91
N LEU A 709 1.88 26.97 -2.52
CA LEU A 709 2.85 27.08 -3.61
C LEU A 709 2.30 26.36 -4.85
N THR A 710 2.17 27.09 -5.96
CA THR A 710 1.91 26.51 -7.28
C THR A 710 3.08 26.84 -8.20
N VAL A 711 3.54 25.87 -8.99
CA VAL A 711 4.46 26.08 -10.10
C VAL A 711 3.77 25.57 -11.36
N GLU A 712 3.71 26.39 -12.41
CA GLU A 712 3.04 26.00 -13.63
C GLU A 712 3.88 25.04 -14.46
N ASP A 713 3.20 24.14 -15.17
CA ASP A 713 3.76 23.24 -16.18
C ASP A 713 4.87 22.29 -15.63
N ILE A 714 4.99 22.18 -14.30
CA ILE A 714 5.87 21.27 -13.54
C ILE A 714 5.08 20.67 -12.37
N GLU A 715 4.79 19.37 -12.39
CA GLU A 715 4.23 18.65 -11.25
C GLU A 715 5.34 18.37 -10.22
N LEU A 716 5.32 19.08 -9.09
CA LEU A 716 6.27 18.90 -8.00
C LEU A 716 5.80 17.77 -7.07
N VAL A 717 6.25 16.55 -7.34
CA VAL A 717 5.94 15.33 -6.57
C VAL A 717 7.21 14.48 -6.43
N ASN A 718 7.40 13.81 -5.28
CA ASN A 718 8.54 12.94 -4.97
C ASN A 718 9.92 13.58 -5.19
N LEU A 719 10.05 14.87 -4.83
CA LEU A 719 11.29 15.62 -4.97
C LEU A 719 12.43 15.02 -4.11
N THR A 720 13.63 14.89 -4.70
CA THR A 720 14.83 14.34 -4.05
C THR A 720 15.51 15.32 -3.09
N GLU A 721 15.31 16.63 -3.31
CA GLU A 721 15.56 17.68 -2.32
C GLU A 721 14.19 18.24 -1.91
N PRO A 722 13.89 18.41 -0.61
CA PRO A 722 12.57 18.88 -0.18
C PRO A 722 12.40 20.38 -0.42
N VAL A 723 11.16 20.79 -0.66
CA VAL A 723 10.71 22.17 -0.46
C VAL A 723 10.80 22.48 1.03
N VAL A 724 11.50 23.55 1.40
CA VAL A 724 11.70 23.95 2.79
C VAL A 724 10.75 25.10 3.10
N ILE A 725 9.82 24.87 4.02
CA ILE A 725 8.78 25.80 4.43
C ILE A 725 9.08 26.24 5.86
N GLN A 726 9.01 27.53 6.14
CA GLN A 726 9.13 28.07 7.49
C GLN A 726 7.89 28.87 7.84
N PHE A 727 7.42 28.73 9.08
CA PHE A 727 6.30 29.46 9.66
C PHE A 727 6.74 30.12 10.97
N LYS A 728 6.04 31.18 11.39
CA LYS A 728 6.19 31.77 12.73
C LYS A 728 5.79 30.78 13.83
N ALA A 729 6.58 30.67 14.89
CA ALA A 729 6.31 29.77 16.00
C ALA A 729 5.16 30.28 16.89
N PRO A 730 4.25 29.41 17.36
CA PRO A 730 3.11 29.80 18.20
C PRO A 730 3.57 30.28 19.59
N SER A 731 3.03 31.41 20.06
CA SER A 731 3.49 32.10 21.28
C SER A 731 3.55 31.22 22.53
N ILE A 732 4.59 31.35 23.35
CA ILE A 732 4.99 30.39 24.41
C ILE A 732 4.05 30.34 25.63
N GLU A 733 3.09 31.26 25.79
CA GLU A 733 2.34 31.40 27.05
C GLU A 733 1.31 30.29 27.35
N THR A 734 0.86 29.52 26.36
CA THR A 734 -0.09 28.39 26.54
C THR A 734 0.59 27.02 26.48
N GLU A 735 0.77 26.44 27.67
CA GLU A 735 1.03 25.03 27.95
C GLU A 735 2.44 24.49 27.64
N ARG A 736 2.83 23.45 28.40
CA ARG A 736 4.24 22.98 28.51
C ARG A 736 4.51 21.64 27.80
N ASN A 737 3.49 21.09 27.14
CA ASN A 737 3.56 19.88 26.31
C ASN A 737 2.76 20.18 25.02
N ARG A 738 3.41 20.72 23.99
CA ARG A 738 2.81 20.85 22.66
C ARG A 738 3.44 19.82 21.75
N THR A 739 2.64 19.22 20.88
CA THR A 739 3.14 18.54 19.67
C THR A 739 2.88 19.43 18.47
N ILE A 740 3.80 19.39 17.50
CA ILE A 740 3.77 20.21 16.29
C ILE A 740 3.85 19.27 15.09
N GLN A 741 2.89 19.38 14.16
CA GLN A 741 2.81 18.54 12.97
C GLN A 741 2.79 19.41 11.71
N CYS A 742 3.67 19.09 10.75
CA CYS A 742 3.66 19.68 9.42
C CYS A 742 2.63 18.97 8.55
N VAL A 743 1.68 19.71 7.97
CA VAL A 743 0.59 19.17 7.17
C VAL A 743 0.41 19.91 5.85
N PHE A 744 -0.25 19.25 4.90
CA PHE A 744 -0.76 19.87 3.68
C PHE A 744 -2.23 19.54 3.45
N TRP A 745 -2.94 20.37 2.71
CA TRP A 745 -4.33 20.14 2.34
C TRP A 745 -4.37 19.25 1.09
N ASP A 746 -4.87 18.02 1.28
CA ASP A 746 -5.06 17.05 0.21
C ASP A 746 -6.50 17.15 -0.28
N PHE A 747 -6.70 17.65 -1.51
CA PHE A 747 -8.02 17.88 -2.09
C PHE A 747 -8.79 16.61 -2.47
N ASP A 748 -8.13 15.45 -2.57
CA ASP A 748 -8.79 14.19 -2.97
C ASP A 748 -9.39 13.42 -1.78
N LEU A 749 -8.99 13.76 -0.55
CA LEU A 749 -9.56 13.17 0.67
C LEU A 749 -11.05 13.51 0.86
N ASN A 750 -11.73 12.64 1.61
CA ASN A 750 -13.11 12.82 2.06
C ASN A 750 -14.10 13.13 0.91
N ASP A 751 -14.24 12.21 -0.05
CA ASP A 751 -15.08 12.37 -1.26
C ASP A 751 -14.80 13.65 -2.06
N LYS A 752 -13.53 14.05 -2.19
CA LYS A 752 -13.04 15.28 -2.83
C LYS A 752 -13.49 16.60 -2.15
N VAL A 753 -13.82 16.53 -0.86
CA VAL A 753 -14.01 17.72 -0.01
C VAL A 753 -12.67 18.32 0.39
N GLY A 754 -11.66 17.47 0.59
CA GLY A 754 -10.33 17.79 1.09
C GLY A 754 -10.21 17.71 2.62
N ASP A 755 -9.02 17.35 3.10
CA ASP A 755 -8.65 17.34 4.53
C ASP A 755 -7.11 17.47 4.70
N TRP A 756 -6.63 17.66 5.94
CA TRP A 756 -5.20 17.75 6.26
C TRP A 756 -4.52 16.38 6.25
N SER A 757 -3.37 16.29 5.56
CA SER A 757 -2.53 15.10 5.46
C SER A 757 -1.09 15.39 5.87
N MET A 758 -0.41 14.39 6.44
CA MET A 758 1.03 14.42 6.75
C MET A 758 1.89 13.78 5.65
N ALA A 759 1.29 13.22 4.60
CA ALA A 759 2.02 12.46 3.59
C ALA A 759 3.08 13.33 2.87
N GLY A 760 4.34 12.89 2.91
CA GLY A 760 5.45 13.59 2.26
C GLY A 760 5.93 14.87 2.96
N CYS A 761 5.40 15.24 4.13
CA CYS A 761 5.84 16.39 4.93
C CYS A 761 6.39 15.96 6.30
N LEU A 762 7.54 16.52 6.69
CA LEU A 762 8.24 16.21 7.95
C LEU A 762 8.67 17.47 8.70
N LEU A 763 8.59 17.45 10.02
CA LEU A 763 9.14 18.49 10.89
C LEU A 763 10.68 18.44 10.86
N ALA A 764 11.31 19.53 10.44
CA ALA A 764 12.76 19.60 10.24
C ALA A 764 13.48 20.29 11.41
N THR A 765 13.00 21.46 11.84
CA THR A 765 13.52 22.18 13.02
C THR A 765 12.43 22.98 13.72
N GLU A 766 12.46 22.99 15.05
CA GLU A 766 11.64 23.87 15.88
C GLU A 766 12.54 24.87 16.61
N THR A 767 12.14 26.14 16.65
CA THR A 767 12.78 27.19 17.44
C THR A 767 11.74 28.06 18.14
N ASN A 768 12.16 28.89 19.09
CA ASN A 768 11.28 29.83 19.81
C ASN A 768 10.61 30.90 18.91
N TYR A 769 10.98 31.00 17.63
CA TYR A 769 10.55 32.05 16.70
C TYR A 769 10.00 31.52 15.38
N THR A 770 10.55 30.41 14.88
CA THR A 770 10.12 29.75 13.64
C THR A 770 10.08 28.23 13.77
N VAL A 771 9.16 27.61 13.02
CA VAL A 771 9.09 26.17 12.78
C VAL A 771 9.38 25.91 11.30
N SER A 772 10.22 24.92 11.00
CA SER A 772 10.57 24.54 9.62
C SER A 772 10.05 23.14 9.30
N CYS A 773 9.33 23.03 8.18
CA CYS A 773 8.82 21.81 7.59
C CYS A 773 9.55 21.51 6.27
N ASN A 774 9.85 20.25 6.00
CA ASN A 774 10.40 19.76 4.73
C ASN A 774 9.33 18.92 4.03
N CYS A 775 8.91 19.30 2.82
CA CYS A 775 7.91 18.57 2.04
C CYS A 775 8.45 18.14 0.67
N CYS A 776 8.08 16.95 0.18
CA CYS A 776 8.53 16.42 -1.12
C CYS A 776 7.62 16.79 -2.31
N HIS A 777 6.64 17.67 -2.10
CA HIS A 777 5.67 18.13 -3.10
C HIS A 777 5.35 19.63 -2.95
N ALA A 778 4.46 20.17 -3.79
CA ALA A 778 3.95 21.55 -3.69
C ALA A 778 2.41 21.57 -3.72
N THR A 779 1.81 22.08 -2.64
CA THR A 779 0.36 22.14 -2.38
C THR A 779 0.05 23.32 -1.44
N ASN A 780 -1.05 23.27 -0.67
CA ASN A 780 -1.36 24.20 0.43
C ASN A 780 -0.85 23.62 1.76
N PHE A 781 -0.03 24.35 2.51
CA PHE A 781 0.68 23.86 3.71
C PHE A 781 0.32 24.64 4.97
N ALA A 782 0.31 23.94 6.10
CA ALA A 782 0.11 24.53 7.42
C ALA A 782 0.81 23.72 8.53
N ILE A 783 0.65 24.19 9.77
CA ILE A 783 1.10 23.50 10.98
C ILE A 783 -0.11 23.23 11.87
N LEU A 784 -0.24 22.00 12.38
CA LEU A 784 -1.13 21.66 13.49
C LEU A 784 -0.37 21.71 14.81
N VAL A 785 -1.05 22.20 15.86
CA VAL A 785 -0.57 22.25 17.25
C VAL A 785 -1.60 21.59 18.15
N ASP A 786 -1.17 20.63 18.97
CA ASP A 786 -1.99 20.11 20.06
C ASP A 786 -2.03 21.07 21.25
N VAL A 787 -3.21 21.24 21.84
CA VAL A 787 -3.48 22.02 23.05
C VAL A 787 -4.24 21.11 24.03
N GLN A 788 -3.67 20.92 25.22
CA GLN A 788 -4.17 20.02 26.26
C GLN A 788 -5.11 20.79 27.20
N GLY A 789 -6.30 21.11 26.69
CA GLY A 789 -7.31 21.91 27.38
C GLY A 789 -7.78 21.30 28.71
N GLN A 790 -7.21 21.76 29.82
CA GLN A 790 -7.49 21.24 31.16
C GLN A 790 -8.95 21.51 31.60
N LYS A 791 -9.80 20.48 31.47
CA LYS A 791 -11.15 20.43 32.09
C LYS A 791 -11.40 19.07 32.74
N ASP A 792 -11.68 19.10 34.05
CA ASP A 792 -12.35 18.00 34.76
C ASP A 792 -13.84 17.97 34.35
N GLU A 793 -14.18 17.34 33.23
CA GLU A 793 -15.54 16.84 32.99
C GLU A 793 -15.72 15.43 33.59
N PRO A 794 -16.95 15.05 33.99
CA PRO A 794 -17.14 13.96 34.96
C PRO A 794 -16.74 12.61 34.37
N ASP A 795 -15.87 11.88 35.08
CA ASP A 795 -15.44 10.54 34.68
C ASP A 795 -16.63 9.68 34.27
N ASP A 796 -16.52 8.99 33.14
CA ASP A 796 -17.46 7.92 32.82
C ASP A 796 -17.47 6.91 33.98
N PRO A 797 -18.62 6.70 34.66
CA PRO A 797 -18.70 5.76 35.77
C PRO A 797 -18.36 4.33 35.35
N PHE A 798 -18.40 3.97 34.06
CA PHE A 798 -17.96 2.64 33.60
C PHE A 798 -16.43 2.53 33.59
N GLN A 799 -15.72 3.51 33.02
CA GLN A 799 -14.25 3.53 33.00
C GLN A 799 -13.65 3.64 34.41
N LYS A 800 -14.18 4.54 35.26
CA LYS A 800 -13.77 4.66 36.67
C LYS A 800 -14.09 3.41 37.49
N ALA A 801 -15.20 2.72 37.20
CA ALA A 801 -15.50 1.43 37.84
C ALA A 801 -14.51 0.33 37.42
N LEU A 802 -14.12 0.27 36.14
CA LEU A 802 -13.14 -0.71 35.65
C LEU A 802 -11.78 -0.54 36.33
N GLU A 803 -11.32 0.71 36.46
CA GLU A 803 -10.10 1.08 37.18
C GLU A 803 -10.17 0.64 38.66
N ILE A 804 -11.20 1.08 39.40
CA ILE A 804 -11.40 0.74 40.83
C ILE A 804 -11.47 -0.78 41.03
N ILE A 805 -12.18 -1.52 40.17
CA ILE A 805 -12.28 -2.97 40.22
C ILE A 805 -10.91 -3.63 40.00
N SER A 806 -10.14 -3.14 39.02
CA SER A 806 -8.80 -3.67 38.75
C SER A 806 -7.85 -3.44 39.93
N GLN A 807 -7.84 -2.24 40.50
CA GLN A 807 -6.95 -1.82 41.58
C GLN A 807 -7.27 -2.58 42.87
N VAL A 808 -8.53 -2.53 43.33
CA VAL A 808 -8.98 -3.21 44.56
C VAL A 808 -8.87 -4.73 44.43
N GLY A 809 -9.21 -5.29 43.26
CA GLY A 809 -9.08 -6.72 42.98
C GLY A 809 -7.62 -7.19 43.06
N CYS A 810 -6.69 -6.47 42.41
CA CYS A 810 -5.27 -6.80 42.44
C CYS A 810 -4.68 -6.72 43.86
N VAL A 811 -5.01 -5.68 44.64
CA VAL A 811 -4.57 -5.56 46.06
C VAL A 811 -5.05 -6.76 46.89
N LEU A 812 -6.32 -7.14 46.77
CA LEU A 812 -6.87 -8.31 47.47
C LEU A 812 -6.21 -9.63 47.01
N SER A 813 -5.95 -9.78 45.71
CA SER A 813 -5.26 -10.95 45.14
C SER A 813 -3.80 -11.04 45.58
N ILE A 814 -3.06 -9.93 45.69
CA ILE A 814 -1.68 -9.89 46.21
C ILE A 814 -1.64 -10.40 47.66
N ILE A 815 -2.55 -9.91 48.53
CA ILE A 815 -2.65 -10.35 49.92
C ILE A 815 -2.98 -11.85 49.98
N ALA A 816 -3.97 -12.29 49.20
CA ALA A 816 -4.43 -13.68 49.16
C ALA A 816 -3.35 -14.66 48.65
N LEU A 817 -2.61 -14.28 47.61
CA LEU A 817 -1.48 -15.07 47.07
C LEU A 817 -0.28 -15.06 48.01
N GLY A 818 0.03 -13.92 48.65
CA GLY A 818 1.10 -13.83 49.67
C GLY A 818 0.85 -14.77 50.86
N ILE A 819 -0.38 -14.82 51.37
CA ILE A 819 -0.78 -15.78 52.41
C ILE A 819 -0.67 -17.23 51.90
N THR A 820 -1.18 -17.51 50.69
CA THR A 820 -1.14 -18.85 50.08
C THR A 820 0.30 -19.36 49.94
N LEU A 821 1.18 -18.53 49.38
CA LEU A 821 2.59 -18.84 49.17
C LEU A 821 3.31 -19.07 50.50
N THR A 822 3.06 -18.21 51.50
CA THR A 822 3.62 -18.35 52.86
C THR A 822 3.24 -19.69 53.50
N VAL A 823 1.96 -20.08 53.44
CA VAL A 823 1.47 -21.36 54.00
C VAL A 823 2.10 -22.57 53.30
N TYR A 824 2.20 -22.55 51.96
CA TYR A 824 2.77 -23.66 51.19
C TYR A 824 4.29 -23.78 51.33
N LEU A 825 5.02 -22.68 51.50
CA LEU A 825 6.47 -22.69 51.71
C LEU A 825 6.86 -23.11 53.13
N ALA A 826 6.14 -22.63 54.15
CA ALA A 826 6.40 -22.91 55.56
C ALA A 826 6.07 -24.37 55.94
N ILE A 827 4.95 -24.91 55.45
CA ILE A 827 4.52 -26.27 55.81
C ILE A 827 5.19 -27.31 54.90
N LYS A 828 6.27 -27.92 55.39
CA LYS A 828 7.04 -28.99 54.68
C LYS A 828 6.16 -30.14 54.14
N LYS A 829 5.00 -30.42 54.75
CA LYS A 829 4.02 -31.42 54.27
C LYS A 829 3.30 -31.00 52.98
N LEU A 830 3.13 -29.70 52.74
CA LEU A 830 2.53 -29.12 51.54
C LEU A 830 3.57 -28.89 50.42
N ARG A 831 4.84 -28.65 50.75
CA ARG A 831 5.92 -28.41 49.77
C ARG A 831 6.35 -29.65 48.95
N ASN A 832 5.93 -30.84 49.38
CA ASN A 832 6.33 -32.11 48.76
C ASN A 832 5.29 -32.61 47.73
N GLY A 833 5.70 -32.81 46.48
CA GLY A 833 4.94 -33.43 45.39
C GLY A 833 4.88 -32.59 44.11
N LYS A 834 4.92 -33.23 42.92
CA LYS A 834 5.07 -32.58 41.59
C LYS A 834 4.08 -31.42 41.38
N SER A 835 2.76 -31.70 41.37
CA SER A 835 1.67 -30.69 41.29
C SER A 835 1.82 -29.54 42.32
N ARG A 836 2.17 -29.85 43.57
CA ARG A 836 2.28 -28.82 44.61
C ARG A 836 3.45 -27.86 44.38
N GLN A 837 4.50 -28.30 43.69
CA GLN A 837 5.64 -27.45 43.33
C GLN A 837 5.33 -26.61 42.08
N ILE A 838 4.64 -27.16 41.09
CA ILE A 838 4.09 -26.42 39.94
C ILE A 838 3.18 -25.27 40.44
N PHE A 839 2.24 -25.59 41.32
CA PHE A 839 1.31 -24.62 41.93
C PHE A 839 2.02 -23.48 42.69
N ILE A 840 3.15 -23.76 43.36
CA ILE A 840 3.96 -22.73 44.04
C ILE A 840 4.58 -21.76 43.04
N HIS A 841 5.14 -22.25 41.92
CA HIS A 841 5.70 -21.38 40.89
C HIS A 841 4.63 -20.55 40.17
N PHE A 842 3.47 -21.15 39.85
CA PHE A 842 2.31 -20.42 39.32
C PHE A 842 1.86 -19.28 40.26
N CYS A 843 1.70 -19.56 41.56
CA CYS A 843 1.33 -18.53 42.53
C CYS A 843 2.38 -17.42 42.64
N PHE A 844 3.66 -17.75 42.48
CA PHE A 844 4.75 -16.76 42.49
C PHE A 844 4.74 -15.89 41.22
N SER A 845 4.61 -16.47 40.01
CA SER A 845 4.52 -15.69 38.77
C SER A 845 3.33 -14.72 38.78
N LEU A 846 2.16 -15.18 39.26
CA LEU A 846 0.96 -14.36 39.32
C LEU A 846 1.05 -13.27 40.39
N LEU A 847 1.69 -13.54 41.54
CA LEU A 847 1.95 -12.54 42.57
C LEU A 847 2.90 -11.44 42.07
N MET A 848 3.96 -11.80 41.33
CA MET A 848 4.86 -10.81 40.72
C MET A 848 4.12 -9.97 39.67
N LEU A 849 3.29 -10.59 38.82
CA LEU A 849 2.51 -9.88 37.79
C LEU A 849 1.66 -8.75 38.37
N TYR A 850 0.86 -9.03 39.41
CA TYR A 850 0.03 -7.98 40.04
C TYR A 850 0.85 -6.89 40.76
N ILE A 851 2.00 -7.24 41.33
CA ILE A 851 2.88 -6.25 41.98
C ILE A 851 3.46 -5.29 40.93
N VAL A 852 3.94 -5.80 39.79
CA VAL A 852 4.45 -4.96 38.70
C VAL A 852 3.32 -4.16 38.06
N PHE A 853 2.12 -4.72 37.92
CA PHE A 853 0.95 -4.02 37.38
C PHE A 853 0.56 -2.79 38.23
N LEU A 854 0.44 -2.96 39.56
CA LEU A 854 0.11 -1.84 40.45
C LEU A 854 1.27 -0.86 40.69
N ALA A 855 2.52 -1.31 40.62
CA ALA A 855 3.67 -0.44 40.91
C ALA A 855 4.26 0.26 39.68
N GLY A 856 4.10 -0.32 38.49
CA GLY A 856 4.78 0.14 37.27
C GLY A 856 3.96 1.10 36.40
N VAL A 857 2.65 0.88 36.28
CA VAL A 857 1.81 1.60 35.28
C VAL A 857 1.74 3.11 35.53
N ASP A 858 1.79 3.56 36.78
CA ASP A 858 1.73 5.00 37.11
C ASP A 858 3.11 5.64 37.27
N ASN A 859 4.08 4.92 37.85
CA ASN A 859 5.39 5.48 38.17
C ASN A 859 6.37 5.56 36.99
N ALA A 860 6.04 4.94 35.84
CA ALA A 860 6.93 4.89 34.67
C ALA A 860 6.50 5.79 33.49
N ARG A 861 5.28 6.37 33.54
CA ARG A 861 4.78 7.27 32.47
C ARG A 861 5.70 8.48 32.32
N GLY A 862 5.99 8.89 31.08
CA GLY A 862 6.93 9.98 30.77
C GLY A 862 8.42 9.66 31.01
N THR A 863 8.78 8.49 31.57
CA THR A 863 10.17 8.03 31.63
C THR A 863 10.41 6.97 30.56
N GLY A 864 10.83 7.39 29.36
CA GLY A 864 10.84 6.54 28.16
C GLY A 864 11.41 5.13 28.37
N ASP A 865 12.63 5.03 28.92
CA ASP A 865 13.30 3.74 29.13
C ASP A 865 12.74 2.96 30.34
N GLY A 866 12.14 3.66 31.30
CA GLY A 866 11.46 3.06 32.46
C GLY A 866 10.14 2.39 32.07
N CYS A 867 9.40 3.01 31.15
CA CYS A 867 8.14 2.49 30.62
C CYS A 867 8.36 1.21 29.81
N VAL A 868 9.40 1.19 28.95
CA VAL A 868 9.86 -0.01 28.22
C VAL A 868 10.19 -1.16 29.18
N PHE A 869 10.92 -0.89 30.28
CA PHE A 869 11.25 -1.92 31.27
C PHE A 869 10.00 -2.50 31.97
N VAL A 870 9.03 -1.65 32.33
CA VAL A 870 7.76 -2.09 32.93
C VAL A 870 6.94 -2.92 31.95
N ALA A 871 6.78 -2.46 30.71
CA ALA A 871 6.03 -3.16 29.67
C ALA A 871 6.65 -4.54 29.36
N ALA A 872 7.97 -4.61 29.21
CA ALA A 872 8.71 -5.86 29.03
C ALA A 872 8.53 -6.83 30.21
N LEU A 873 8.57 -6.34 31.44
CA LEU A 873 8.39 -7.15 32.64
C LEU A 873 6.94 -7.67 32.79
N LEU A 874 5.94 -6.86 32.45
CA LEU A 874 4.52 -7.27 32.41
C LEU A 874 4.26 -8.32 31.33
N HIS A 875 4.81 -8.14 30.12
CA HIS A 875 4.74 -9.12 29.04
C HIS A 875 5.33 -10.47 29.49
N TYR A 876 6.57 -10.47 30.00
CA TYR A 876 7.24 -11.67 30.50
C TYR A 876 6.44 -12.40 31.59
N LEU A 877 5.96 -11.67 32.60
CA LEU A 877 5.23 -12.26 33.72
C LEU A 877 3.85 -12.80 33.31
N THR A 878 3.20 -12.18 32.32
CA THR A 878 1.95 -12.68 31.74
C THR A 878 2.19 -14.03 31.04
N LEU A 879 3.15 -14.10 30.12
CA LEU A 879 3.51 -15.34 29.42
C LEU A 879 4.07 -16.43 30.35
N ALA A 880 4.81 -16.06 31.40
CA ALA A 880 5.29 -17.00 32.41
C ALA A 880 4.15 -17.59 33.24
N SER A 881 3.18 -16.77 33.65
CA SER A 881 1.97 -17.29 34.33
C SER A 881 1.23 -18.27 33.43
N MET A 882 1.08 -17.95 32.14
CA MET A 882 0.47 -18.78 31.11
C MET A 882 1.15 -20.14 30.93
N MET A 883 2.47 -20.16 30.77
CA MET A 883 3.19 -21.43 30.59
C MET A 883 3.17 -22.30 31.86
N TRP A 884 3.14 -21.68 33.06
CA TRP A 884 2.92 -22.42 34.31
C TRP A 884 1.52 -23.07 34.41
N MET A 885 0.49 -22.47 33.79
CA MET A 885 -0.83 -23.09 33.67
C MET A 885 -0.81 -24.30 32.74
N ALA A 886 -0.19 -24.19 31.56
CA ALA A 886 -0.03 -25.30 30.62
C ALA A 886 0.71 -26.50 31.25
N VAL A 887 1.71 -26.23 32.08
CA VAL A 887 2.42 -27.27 32.86
C VAL A 887 1.49 -28.00 33.84
N GLU A 888 0.63 -27.31 34.59
CA GLU A 888 -0.31 -28.00 35.50
C GLU A 888 -1.46 -28.70 34.75
N ALA A 889 -1.95 -28.13 33.65
CA ALA A 889 -2.95 -28.77 32.79
C ALA A 889 -2.43 -30.09 32.18
N ARG A 890 -1.19 -30.08 31.68
CA ARG A 890 -0.48 -31.30 31.21
C ARG A 890 -0.21 -32.29 32.34
N ASN A 891 0.15 -31.81 33.54
CA ASN A 891 0.34 -32.65 34.72
C ASN A 891 -0.98 -33.32 35.17
N MET A 892 -2.11 -32.59 35.15
CA MET A 892 -3.45 -33.14 35.38
C MET A 892 -3.81 -34.19 34.34
N TYR A 893 -3.57 -33.93 33.05
CA TYR A 893 -3.82 -34.88 31.97
C TYR A 893 -3.04 -36.20 32.18
N VAL A 894 -1.72 -36.11 32.44
CA VAL A 894 -0.91 -37.31 32.71
C VAL A 894 -1.41 -38.03 33.96
N SER A 895 -1.67 -37.32 35.06
CA SER A 895 -2.13 -37.92 36.32
C SER A 895 -3.55 -38.51 36.29
N THR A 896 -4.33 -38.25 35.23
CA THR A 896 -5.75 -38.67 35.16
C THR A 896 -6.02 -39.63 34.01
N VAL A 897 -5.39 -39.42 32.85
CA VAL A 897 -5.61 -40.20 31.62
C VAL A 897 -4.55 -41.30 31.46
N LYS A 898 -3.28 -41.02 31.80
CA LYS A 898 -2.21 -42.03 31.82
C LYS A 898 -2.11 -42.67 33.20
N VAL A 899 -2.99 -43.66 33.44
CA VAL A 899 -3.13 -44.40 34.72
C VAL A 899 -1.80 -44.96 35.26
N PHE A 900 -0.86 -45.28 34.37
CA PHE A 900 0.54 -45.55 34.72
C PHE A 900 1.43 -44.39 34.22
N PRO A 901 1.90 -43.49 35.11
CA PRO A 901 2.81 -42.42 34.72
C PRO A 901 4.23 -42.97 34.52
N GLU A 902 4.83 -42.66 33.38
CA GLU A 902 6.28 -42.82 33.19
C GLU A 902 7.00 -41.88 34.17
N ASP A 903 7.83 -42.43 35.07
CA ASP A 903 8.45 -41.63 36.14
C ASP A 903 9.68 -40.87 35.62
N ALA A 904 9.41 -39.88 34.76
CA ALA A 904 10.42 -39.11 34.02
C ALA A 904 11.44 -38.46 34.98
N PRO A 905 12.73 -38.84 34.91
CA PRO A 905 13.74 -38.33 35.82
C PRO A 905 13.91 -36.81 35.65
N ARG A 906 14.02 -36.11 36.78
CA ARG A 906 14.15 -34.65 36.87
C ARG A 906 12.99 -33.85 36.22
N TYR A 907 11.77 -34.41 36.17
CA TYR A 907 10.57 -33.76 35.61
C TYR A 907 10.42 -32.27 36.00
N MET A 908 10.53 -31.92 37.29
CA MET A 908 10.39 -30.53 37.75
C MET A 908 11.44 -29.57 37.18
N LEU A 909 12.67 -30.04 36.93
CA LEU A 909 13.72 -29.22 36.31
C LEU A 909 13.35 -28.91 34.85
N LYS A 910 12.86 -29.90 34.10
CA LYS A 910 12.36 -29.70 32.73
C LYS A 910 11.17 -28.74 32.70
N ALA A 911 10.25 -28.86 33.66
CA ALA A 911 9.11 -27.95 33.80
C ALA A 911 9.54 -26.50 34.06
N CYS A 912 10.51 -26.27 34.95
CA CYS A 912 11.04 -24.92 35.22
C CYS A 912 11.75 -24.31 34.00
N LEU A 913 12.57 -25.11 33.29
CA LEU A 913 13.29 -24.65 32.10
C LEU A 913 12.33 -24.25 30.97
N ILE A 914 11.23 -24.99 30.78
CA ILE A 914 10.20 -24.63 29.81
C ILE A 914 9.44 -23.38 30.29
N ALA A 915 8.87 -23.41 31.51
CA ALA A 915 7.90 -22.40 31.95
C ALA A 915 8.49 -21.02 32.28
N TRP A 916 9.78 -20.91 32.60
CA TRP A 916 10.47 -19.62 32.71
C TRP A 916 11.31 -19.27 31.48
N GLY A 917 11.70 -20.26 30.67
CA GLY A 917 12.57 -20.08 29.51
C GLY A 917 11.83 -19.68 28.23
N SER A 918 10.72 -20.34 27.87
CA SER A 918 10.00 -19.97 26.64
C SER A 918 9.38 -18.56 26.67
N PRO A 919 8.86 -18.03 27.79
CA PRO A 919 8.46 -16.61 27.88
C PRO A 919 9.64 -15.65 27.70
N LEU A 920 10.84 -16.05 28.16
CA LEU A 920 12.04 -15.22 28.03
C LEU A 920 12.49 -15.15 26.56
N ILE A 921 12.40 -16.27 25.83
CA ILE A 921 12.72 -16.33 24.40
C ILE A 921 11.77 -15.41 23.61
N VAL A 922 10.46 -15.50 23.83
CA VAL A 922 9.46 -14.63 23.17
C VAL A 922 9.70 -13.16 23.52
N LEU A 923 10.01 -12.84 24.78
CA LEU A 923 10.40 -11.48 25.17
C LEU A 923 11.67 -11.03 24.43
N THR A 924 12.73 -11.83 24.39
CA THR A 924 13.99 -11.42 23.73
C THR A 924 13.84 -11.23 22.22
N ILE A 925 12.95 -11.99 21.56
CA ILE A 925 12.67 -11.81 20.13
C ILE A 925 11.87 -10.53 19.92
N THR A 926 10.76 -10.35 20.62
CA THR A 926 9.87 -9.18 20.44
C THR A 926 10.54 -7.87 20.86
N LEU A 927 11.32 -7.87 21.94
CA LEU A 927 12.08 -6.70 22.39
C LEU A 927 13.27 -6.37 21.48
N ALA A 928 13.86 -7.36 20.80
CA ALA A 928 14.94 -7.11 19.83
C ALA A 928 14.41 -6.69 18.45
N ALA A 929 13.21 -7.12 18.06
CA ALA A 929 12.59 -6.79 16.78
C ALA A 929 11.83 -5.45 16.80
N ALA A 930 11.30 -5.04 17.96
CA ALA A 930 10.43 -3.86 18.06
C ALA A 930 10.54 -3.19 19.44
N THR A 931 11.70 -2.60 19.76
CA THR A 931 11.91 -1.82 21.00
C THR A 931 10.87 -0.73 21.19
N ASP A 932 10.51 -0.04 20.10
CA ASP A 932 9.73 1.20 20.17
C ASP A 932 8.25 0.94 20.45
N HIS A 933 7.73 -0.24 20.11
CA HIS A 933 6.36 -0.67 20.45
C HIS A 933 6.18 -1.00 21.96
N TYR A 934 7.25 -0.91 22.75
CA TYR A 934 7.21 -0.91 24.22
C TYR A 934 7.28 0.52 24.82
N ARG A 935 7.46 1.56 24.00
CA ARG A 935 7.55 2.96 24.41
C ARG A 935 6.23 3.67 24.07
N ASN A 936 5.24 3.51 24.94
CA ASN A 936 3.96 4.20 24.83
C ASN A 936 3.84 5.32 25.88
N GLU A 937 3.27 6.47 25.52
CA GLU A 937 3.24 7.66 26.38
C GLU A 937 2.10 7.65 27.42
N HIS A 938 1.04 6.87 27.18
CA HIS A 938 -0.18 6.91 27.98
C HIS A 938 -0.28 5.74 28.98
N TYR A 939 0.23 4.57 28.63
CA TYR A 939 0.22 3.36 29.46
C TYR A 939 1.47 2.50 29.21
N CYS A 940 2.11 1.98 30.26
CA CYS A 940 3.33 1.16 30.10
C CYS A 940 3.01 -0.32 29.83
N PHE A 941 2.53 -0.59 28.62
CA PHE A 941 2.32 -1.93 28.04
C PHE A 941 2.60 -1.90 26.53
N LEU A 942 2.50 -3.04 25.84
CA LEU A 942 2.65 -3.10 24.38
C LEU A 942 1.48 -2.39 23.69
N GLU A 943 1.79 -1.63 22.63
CA GLU A 943 0.84 -0.96 21.75
C GLU A 943 0.07 -1.97 20.86
N PRO A 944 -1.21 -1.75 20.48
CA PRO A 944 -2.05 -2.76 19.81
C PRO A 944 -1.77 -2.95 18.31
N ASP A 945 -0.51 -3.16 17.99
CA ASP A 945 0.01 -3.50 16.66
C ASP A 945 0.33 -4.98 16.50
N LEU A 946 0.81 -5.37 15.31
CA LEU A 946 1.27 -6.73 14.98
C LEU A 946 2.20 -7.34 16.06
N VAL A 947 2.99 -6.51 16.75
CA VAL A 947 3.88 -6.92 17.85
C VAL A 947 3.11 -7.40 19.10
N LEU A 948 1.97 -6.79 19.44
CA LEU A 948 1.06 -7.31 20.47
C LEU A 948 0.39 -8.61 20.02
N TYR A 949 -0.07 -8.67 18.77
CA TYR A 949 -0.75 -9.84 18.22
C TYR A 949 0.16 -11.07 18.15
N LEU A 950 1.36 -10.95 17.56
CA LEU A 950 2.33 -12.05 17.45
C LEU A 950 3.10 -12.30 18.74
N GLY A 951 3.47 -11.25 19.48
CA GLY A 951 4.30 -11.35 20.67
C GLY A 951 3.56 -11.85 21.91
N LEU A 952 2.35 -11.34 22.15
CA LEU A 952 1.57 -11.65 23.35
C LEU A 952 0.35 -12.53 23.04
N LEU A 953 -0.52 -12.09 22.13
CA LEU A 953 -1.85 -12.69 21.98
C LEU A 953 -1.81 -14.08 21.34
N ALA A 954 -1.01 -14.30 20.28
CA ALA A 954 -0.89 -15.61 19.65
C ALA A 954 -0.30 -16.68 20.60
N PRO A 955 0.80 -16.44 21.33
CA PRO A 955 1.27 -17.36 22.38
C PRO A 955 0.24 -17.63 23.47
N ILE A 956 -0.52 -16.62 23.92
CA ILE A 956 -1.62 -16.81 24.87
C ILE A 956 -2.74 -17.68 24.25
N GLY A 957 -3.12 -17.43 23.00
CA GLY A 957 -4.15 -18.18 22.27
C GLY A 957 -3.81 -19.66 22.15
N LEU A 958 -2.56 -19.97 21.76
CA LEU A 958 -2.05 -21.34 21.70
C LEU A 958 -2.06 -22.04 23.07
N ILE A 959 -1.72 -21.32 24.15
CA ILE A 959 -1.75 -21.84 25.52
C ILE A 959 -3.19 -22.05 26.01
N VAL A 960 -4.10 -21.12 25.74
CA VAL A 960 -5.53 -21.24 26.07
C VAL A 960 -6.16 -22.42 25.32
N LEU A 961 -5.86 -22.57 24.03
CA LEU A 961 -6.28 -23.72 23.21
C LEU A 961 -5.75 -25.05 23.78
N HIS A 962 -4.47 -25.11 24.16
CA HIS A 962 -3.90 -26.29 24.83
C HIS A 962 -4.60 -26.62 26.16
N ASN A 963 -4.91 -25.60 26.96
CA ASN A 963 -5.61 -25.75 28.24
C ASN A 963 -7.06 -26.24 28.04
N ILE A 964 -7.76 -25.75 27.02
CA ILE A 964 -9.11 -26.19 26.64
C ILE A 964 -9.09 -27.65 26.15
N ILE A 965 -8.15 -28.01 25.25
CA ILE A 965 -8.03 -29.39 24.73
C ILE A 965 -7.71 -30.37 25.86
N THR A 966 -6.73 -30.07 26.71
CA THR A 966 -6.36 -30.93 27.85
C THR A 966 -7.51 -31.05 28.88
N PHE A 967 -8.24 -29.97 29.13
CA PHE A 967 -9.46 -30.00 29.96
C PHE A 967 -10.55 -30.90 29.37
N ILE A 968 -10.85 -30.78 28.06
CA ILE A 968 -11.84 -31.62 27.37
C ILE A 968 -11.44 -33.11 27.40
N LEU A 969 -10.16 -33.42 27.16
CA LEU A 969 -9.65 -34.80 27.22
C LEU A 969 -9.75 -35.40 28.63
N VAL A 970 -9.40 -34.63 29.67
CA VAL A 970 -9.59 -35.03 31.06
C VAL A 970 -11.08 -35.23 31.36
N MET A 971 -11.95 -34.26 31.05
CA MET A 971 -13.39 -34.36 31.30
C MET A 971 -14.01 -35.59 30.60
N ARG A 972 -13.67 -35.85 29.32
CA ARG A 972 -14.08 -37.06 28.59
C ARG A 972 -13.59 -38.36 29.23
N SER A 973 -12.40 -38.36 29.83
CA SER A 973 -11.89 -39.51 30.60
C SER A 973 -12.69 -39.74 31.89
N LEU A 974 -13.05 -38.66 32.59
CA LEU A 974 -13.78 -38.72 33.87
C LEU A 974 -15.24 -39.14 33.72
N LEU A 975 -15.89 -38.71 32.63
CA LEU A 975 -17.28 -39.08 32.32
C LEU A 975 -17.42 -40.58 31.93
N LYS A 976 -16.33 -41.26 31.59
CA LYS A 976 -16.31 -42.71 31.28
C LYS A 976 -16.16 -43.63 32.51
N VAL A 977 -15.96 -43.09 33.72
CA VAL A 977 -15.70 -43.90 34.92
C VAL A 977 -17.02 -44.43 35.53
N LYS A 978 -17.14 -45.76 35.63
CA LYS A 978 -18.35 -46.43 36.15
C LYS A 978 -18.55 -46.19 37.66
N GLU A 979 -19.81 -45.99 38.03
CA GLU A 979 -20.24 -45.28 39.25
C GLU A 979 -19.77 -45.87 40.58
N GLU A 980 -19.66 -47.20 40.71
CA GLU A 980 -19.25 -47.87 41.96
C GLU A 980 -17.81 -47.52 42.38
N SER A 981 -16.91 -47.31 41.42
CA SER A 981 -15.49 -46.97 41.68
C SER A 981 -15.27 -45.49 42.07
N ARG A 982 -16.27 -44.64 41.85
CA ARG A 982 -16.18 -43.18 41.86
C ARG A 982 -15.93 -42.57 43.25
N SER A 983 -16.34 -43.28 44.30
CA SER A 983 -16.57 -42.71 45.64
C SER A 983 -15.28 -42.37 46.42
N GLN A 984 -14.36 -43.33 46.60
CA GLN A 984 -13.30 -43.20 47.62
C GLN A 984 -11.95 -42.64 47.11
N GLN A 985 -11.56 -42.89 45.86
CA GLN A 985 -10.19 -42.60 45.40
C GLN A 985 -10.09 -41.43 44.40
N ILE A 986 -11.19 -41.06 43.74
CA ILE A 986 -11.20 -40.12 42.61
C ILE A 986 -11.79 -38.75 42.97
N SER A 987 -12.82 -38.70 43.83
CA SER A 987 -13.68 -37.54 44.07
C SER A 987 -12.98 -36.18 44.36
N LYS A 988 -12.36 -36.00 45.54
CA LYS A 988 -11.99 -34.66 46.06
C LYS A 988 -10.76 -34.00 45.43
N ARG A 989 -9.68 -34.76 45.16
CA ARG A 989 -8.42 -34.16 44.64
C ARG A 989 -8.58 -33.67 43.19
N LEU A 990 -9.27 -34.47 42.39
CA LEU A 990 -9.54 -34.24 40.99
C LEU A 990 -10.47 -33.03 40.77
N GLN A 991 -11.56 -32.94 41.52
CA GLN A 991 -12.54 -31.85 41.40
C GLN A 991 -11.87 -30.47 41.58
N ASN A 992 -10.84 -30.39 42.41
CA ASN A 992 -10.06 -29.15 42.61
C ASN A 992 -9.11 -28.87 41.42
N ALA A 993 -8.42 -29.87 40.86
CA ALA A 993 -7.55 -29.67 39.68
C ALA A 993 -8.33 -29.25 38.43
N VAL A 994 -9.51 -29.86 38.22
CA VAL A 994 -10.46 -29.48 37.17
C VAL A 994 -10.97 -28.05 37.39
N ALA A 995 -11.17 -27.62 38.64
CA ALA A 995 -11.58 -26.25 38.97
C ALA A 995 -10.50 -25.20 38.69
N ILE A 996 -9.20 -25.48 38.89
CA ILE A 996 -8.11 -24.58 38.42
C ILE A 996 -8.20 -24.46 36.90
N SER A 997 -8.18 -25.60 36.21
CA SER A 997 -8.09 -25.64 34.75
C SER A 997 -9.25 -24.91 34.07
N ALA A 998 -10.46 -25.01 34.63
CA ALA A 998 -11.63 -24.23 34.18
C ALA A 998 -11.53 -22.73 34.54
N LEU A 999 -11.20 -22.41 35.80
CA LEU A 999 -11.10 -21.01 36.26
C LEU A 999 -10.13 -20.19 35.40
N MET A 1000 -9.03 -20.81 35.00
CA MET A 1000 -7.89 -20.14 34.40
C MET A 1000 -7.89 -20.12 32.87
N GLY A 1001 -8.63 -21.03 32.21
CA GLY A 1001 -8.83 -21.00 30.76
C GLY A 1001 -9.98 -20.08 30.33
N VAL A 1002 -11.07 -20.08 31.10
CA VAL A 1002 -12.29 -19.32 30.79
C VAL A 1002 -12.11 -17.81 31.02
N THR A 1003 -11.32 -17.40 32.02
CA THR A 1003 -10.96 -15.98 32.27
C THR A 1003 -10.41 -15.32 31.00
N TRP A 1004 -9.43 -15.95 30.36
CA TRP A 1004 -8.79 -15.42 29.15
C TRP A 1004 -9.60 -15.65 27.87
N SER A 1005 -10.55 -16.60 27.88
CA SER A 1005 -11.57 -16.67 26.80
C SER A 1005 -12.45 -15.41 26.77
N PHE A 1006 -12.80 -14.82 27.93
CA PHE A 1006 -13.46 -13.52 27.97
C PHE A 1006 -12.55 -12.36 27.50
N GLY A 1007 -11.23 -12.54 27.57
CA GLY A 1007 -10.25 -11.59 27.04
C GLY A 1007 -10.31 -11.51 25.51
N PHE A 1008 -10.22 -12.66 24.82
CA PHE A 1008 -10.39 -12.68 23.36
C PHE A 1008 -11.77 -12.20 22.92
N LEU A 1009 -12.84 -12.56 23.64
CA LEU A 1009 -14.20 -12.07 23.41
C LEU A 1009 -14.40 -10.57 23.78
N ALA A 1010 -13.34 -9.87 24.21
CA ALA A 1010 -13.35 -8.43 24.49
C ALA A 1010 -12.55 -7.60 23.47
N ILE A 1011 -11.87 -8.24 22.49
CA ILE A 1011 -10.99 -7.57 21.51
C ILE A 1011 -11.77 -7.02 20.31
N GLU A 1012 -12.77 -7.74 19.79
CA GLU A 1012 -13.60 -7.30 18.65
C GLU A 1012 -15.03 -6.98 19.09
N GLY A 1013 -15.53 -5.78 18.75
CA GLY A 1013 -16.96 -5.40 18.78
C GLY A 1013 -17.69 -5.60 20.12
N ALA A 1014 -16.97 -5.72 21.23
CA ALA A 1014 -17.50 -6.35 22.43
C ALA A 1014 -18.32 -5.41 23.34
N THR A 1015 -19.48 -5.91 23.79
CA THR A 1015 -20.25 -5.20 24.83
C THR A 1015 -19.48 -5.10 26.16
N PHE A 1016 -19.64 -3.98 26.87
CA PHE A 1016 -19.13 -3.70 28.23
C PHE A 1016 -19.11 -4.92 29.18
N THR A 1017 -20.14 -5.77 29.09
CA THR A 1017 -20.26 -7.04 29.81
C THR A 1017 -18.99 -7.90 29.77
N PHE A 1018 -18.34 -8.07 28.61
CA PHE A 1018 -17.18 -8.95 28.48
C PHE A 1018 -15.91 -8.33 29.07
N GLN A 1019 -15.69 -7.03 28.89
CA GLN A 1019 -14.59 -6.29 29.51
C GLN A 1019 -14.70 -6.31 31.05
N LEU A 1020 -15.91 -6.09 31.58
CA LEU A 1020 -16.18 -6.17 33.02
C LEU A 1020 -15.96 -7.59 33.57
N LEU A 1021 -16.42 -8.63 32.86
CA LEU A 1021 -16.21 -10.04 33.24
C LEU A 1021 -14.72 -10.41 33.22
N PHE A 1022 -13.98 -10.00 32.19
CA PHE A 1022 -12.53 -10.21 32.09
C PHE A 1022 -11.79 -9.54 33.26
N CYS A 1023 -12.06 -8.25 33.52
CA CYS A 1023 -11.43 -7.50 34.60
C CYS A 1023 -11.73 -8.10 35.98
N LEU A 1024 -13.00 -8.36 36.30
CA LEU A 1024 -13.40 -9.00 37.57
C LEU A 1024 -12.73 -10.36 37.77
N ALA A 1025 -12.71 -11.20 36.74
CA ALA A 1025 -12.25 -12.57 36.86
C ALA A 1025 -10.70 -12.66 36.90
N ASN A 1026 -9.98 -11.78 36.20
CA ASN A 1026 -8.52 -11.68 36.29
C ASN A 1026 -8.06 -10.95 37.56
N SER A 1027 -8.72 -9.89 38.02
CA SER A 1027 -8.29 -9.15 39.22
C SER A 1027 -8.53 -9.95 40.51
N LEU A 1028 -9.62 -10.71 40.61
CA LEU A 1028 -9.96 -11.55 41.78
C LEU A 1028 -9.39 -12.99 41.72
N GLN A 1029 -8.65 -13.34 40.66
CA GLN A 1029 -8.12 -14.69 40.43
C GLN A 1029 -7.27 -15.20 41.61
N GLY A 1030 -6.42 -14.35 42.21
CA GLY A 1030 -5.61 -14.68 43.38
C GLY A 1030 -6.45 -14.97 44.65
N VAL A 1031 -7.57 -14.25 44.83
CA VAL A 1031 -8.54 -14.52 45.91
C VAL A 1031 -9.21 -15.88 45.71
N LEU A 1032 -9.62 -16.21 44.48
CA LEU A 1032 -10.23 -17.50 44.15
C LEU A 1032 -9.26 -18.67 44.34
N VAL A 1033 -7.97 -18.48 43.99
CA VAL A 1033 -6.88 -19.43 44.25
C VAL A 1033 -6.70 -19.65 45.76
N PHE A 1034 -6.63 -18.59 46.58
CA PHE A 1034 -6.56 -18.71 48.05
C PHE A 1034 -7.76 -19.46 48.63
N LEU A 1035 -8.98 -19.10 48.23
CA LEU A 1035 -10.20 -19.72 48.74
C LEU A 1035 -10.24 -21.22 48.43
N MET A 1036 -9.90 -21.63 47.21
CA MET A 1036 -9.96 -23.04 46.79
C MET A 1036 -8.76 -23.86 47.31
N PHE A 1037 -7.54 -23.31 47.33
CA PHE A 1037 -6.30 -24.08 47.55
C PHE A 1037 -5.61 -23.85 48.89
N CYS A 1038 -5.97 -22.79 49.61
CA CYS A 1038 -5.56 -22.57 51.00
C CYS A 1038 -6.72 -22.80 51.97
N ALA A 1039 -7.85 -22.09 51.82
CA ALA A 1039 -8.93 -22.10 52.81
C ALA A 1039 -9.81 -23.37 52.78
N ARG A 1040 -10.24 -23.82 51.59
CA ARG A 1040 -11.13 -25.00 51.44
C ARG A 1040 -10.39 -26.34 51.41
N ARG A 1041 -9.07 -26.35 51.19
CA ARG A 1041 -8.28 -27.58 51.01
C ARG A 1041 -8.08 -28.30 52.33
N GLU A 1042 -8.68 -29.48 52.49
CA GLU A 1042 -8.64 -30.27 53.74
C GLU A 1042 -7.21 -30.57 54.20
N GLU A 1043 -6.30 -30.94 53.29
CA GLU A 1043 -4.87 -31.16 53.60
C GLU A 1043 -4.17 -29.92 54.21
N VAL A 1044 -4.64 -28.72 53.87
CA VAL A 1044 -4.15 -27.44 54.43
C VAL A 1044 -4.87 -27.15 55.73
N ARG A 1045 -6.21 -27.23 55.76
CA ARG A 1045 -7.03 -27.05 56.97
C ARG A 1045 -6.62 -27.98 58.11
N ASP A 1046 -6.19 -29.21 57.82
CA ASP A 1046 -5.71 -30.20 58.79
C ASP A 1046 -4.27 -29.93 59.24
N ALA A 1047 -3.43 -29.35 58.37
CA ALA A 1047 -2.08 -28.90 58.73
C ALA A 1047 -2.12 -27.58 59.53
N LEU A 1048 -3.11 -26.72 59.25
CA LEU A 1048 -3.45 -25.54 60.03
C LEU A 1048 -4.29 -25.87 61.26
N ALA A 1049 -4.93 -27.05 61.37
CA ALA A 1049 -5.82 -27.39 62.49
C ALA A 1049 -5.21 -27.20 63.89
N PRO A 1050 -3.92 -27.47 64.14
CA PRO A 1050 -3.27 -27.14 65.42
C PRO A 1050 -3.17 -25.63 65.70
N PHE A 1051 -3.12 -24.81 64.66
CA PHE A 1051 -3.10 -23.34 64.73
C PHE A 1051 -4.51 -22.75 64.76
N THR A 1052 -5.46 -23.28 63.98
CA THR A 1052 -6.84 -22.76 63.91
C THR A 1052 -7.72 -23.22 65.07
N LYS A 1053 -7.51 -24.42 65.63
CA LYS A 1053 -8.09 -24.80 66.95
C LYS A 1053 -7.56 -23.94 68.11
N ARG A 1054 -6.49 -23.18 67.89
CA ARG A 1054 -5.98 -22.16 68.83
C ARG A 1054 -6.62 -20.78 68.63
N ILE A 1055 -7.46 -20.60 67.60
CA ILE A 1055 -8.00 -19.29 67.18
C ILE A 1055 -9.54 -19.28 67.11
N CYS A 1056 -10.20 -20.27 66.49
CA CYS A 1056 -11.66 -20.30 66.37
C CYS A 1056 -12.29 -21.69 66.57
N CYS A 1057 -13.37 -21.73 67.34
CA CYS A 1057 -14.31 -22.86 67.43
C CYS A 1057 -15.55 -22.58 66.56
N GLY A 1058 -16.14 -23.62 65.94
CA GLY A 1058 -17.58 -23.60 65.62
C GLY A 1058 -18.07 -24.01 64.22
N ARG A 1059 -18.45 -25.29 64.08
CA ARG A 1059 -19.56 -25.83 63.24
C ARG A 1059 -19.46 -25.83 61.69
N GLU A 1060 -20.27 -26.71 61.09
CA GLU A 1060 -20.35 -27.02 59.64
C GLU A 1060 -21.80 -26.87 59.10
N LEU A 1061 -21.98 -26.77 57.77
CA LEU A 1061 -23.23 -27.10 57.02
C LEU A 1061 -22.96 -27.22 55.49
N HIS A 1062 -23.95 -27.67 54.67
CA HIS A 1062 -23.69 -28.43 53.41
C HIS A 1062 -24.72 -28.22 52.24
N MET A 1063 -24.24 -28.25 50.96
CA MET A 1063 -24.95 -28.61 49.68
C MET A 1063 -26.07 -27.69 49.10
N PRO A 1064 -26.60 -27.87 47.83
CA PRO A 1064 -26.17 -28.57 46.57
C PRO A 1064 -26.27 -27.70 45.24
N LYS A 1065 -26.48 -28.29 44.04
CA LYS A 1065 -26.40 -27.72 42.64
C LYS A 1065 -27.68 -27.91 41.76
N ARG A 1066 -27.76 -27.26 40.55
CA ARG A 1066 -28.38 -27.84 39.30
C ARG A 1066 -27.87 -27.25 37.93
N SER A 1067 -28.53 -27.50 36.77
CA SER A 1067 -27.98 -27.53 35.36
C SER A 1067 -29.04 -27.31 34.23
N TYR A 1068 -28.68 -27.10 32.92
CA TYR A 1068 -29.29 -27.61 31.62
C TYR A 1068 -28.86 -26.85 30.29
N ASP A 1069 -29.29 -27.29 29.07
CA ASP A 1069 -28.64 -27.11 27.71
C ASP A 1069 -29.58 -26.78 26.46
N VAL A 1070 -29.06 -26.74 25.17
CA VAL A 1070 -29.70 -26.72 23.76
C VAL A 1070 -29.89 -25.34 23.04
N ALA A 1071 -29.73 -24.98 21.71
CA ALA A 1071 -29.34 -25.51 20.32
C ALA A 1071 -30.48 -25.48 19.20
N LEU A 1072 -30.39 -25.29 17.83
CA LEU A 1072 -29.38 -25.05 16.72
C LEU A 1072 -30.09 -24.66 15.31
N VAL A 1073 -29.39 -24.63 14.13
CA VAL A 1073 -29.87 -24.65 12.64
C VAL A 1073 -30.15 -23.26 11.92
N SER A 1074 -30.15 -22.98 10.57
CA SER A 1074 -29.39 -23.22 9.25
C SER A 1074 -30.04 -22.35 8.08
N SER A 1075 -29.77 -22.25 6.73
CA SER A 1075 -28.78 -22.65 5.65
C SER A 1075 -29.13 -22.05 4.21
N THR A 1076 -28.33 -22.29 3.12
CA THR A 1076 -28.57 -22.12 1.60
C THR A 1076 -28.38 -20.69 0.94
N ALA A 1077 -28.18 -20.39 -0.38
CA ALA A 1077 -28.19 -21.04 -1.75
C ALA A 1077 -27.30 -20.33 -2.88
N SER A 1078 -27.54 -20.55 -4.21
CA SER A 1078 -26.79 -20.05 -5.46
C SER A 1078 -27.75 -19.89 -6.71
N PRO A 1079 -27.44 -19.72 -8.07
CA PRO A 1079 -26.21 -19.71 -8.97
C PRO A 1079 -26.21 -18.55 -10.07
N SER A 1080 -25.66 -18.43 -11.35
CA SER A 1080 -24.62 -18.97 -12.32
C SER A 1080 -24.60 -18.17 -13.71
N ILE A 1081 -23.70 -18.45 -14.71
CA ILE A 1081 -23.74 -18.22 -16.24
C ILE A 1081 -22.97 -17.00 -16.90
N THR A 1082 -22.53 -16.90 -18.20
CA THR A 1082 -21.49 -17.58 -19.09
C THR A 1082 -21.08 -16.76 -20.40
N SER A 1083 -20.03 -17.19 -21.16
CA SER A 1083 -19.72 -17.07 -22.64
C SER A 1083 -18.48 -16.24 -23.16
N PRO A 1084 -17.83 -16.55 -24.35
CA PRO A 1084 -16.37 -16.30 -24.64
C PRO A 1084 -15.93 -15.71 -26.04
N SER A 1085 -14.61 -15.51 -26.32
CA SER A 1085 -13.82 -15.97 -27.53
C SER A 1085 -12.35 -15.40 -27.67
N SER A 1086 -11.62 -15.57 -28.80
CA SER A 1086 -10.15 -15.92 -28.87
C SER A 1086 -9.15 -15.24 -29.85
N SER A 1087 -7.83 -15.24 -29.53
CA SER A 1087 -6.67 -14.76 -30.36
C SER A 1087 -5.56 -15.82 -30.74
N VAL A 1088 -4.27 -15.43 -31.00
CA VAL A 1088 -3.24 -16.11 -31.88
C VAL A 1088 -1.83 -16.23 -31.22
N VAL A 1089 -0.83 -16.94 -31.81
CA VAL A 1089 0.35 -17.55 -31.13
C VAL A 1089 1.69 -17.57 -31.93
N THR A 1090 2.84 -17.56 -31.22
CA THR A 1090 4.23 -17.76 -31.74
C THR A 1090 5.03 -18.90 -31.04
N LYS A 1091 6.15 -19.39 -31.62
CA LYS A 1091 6.93 -20.58 -31.15
C LYS A 1091 8.46 -20.32 -31.08
N PHE A 1092 9.16 -20.96 -30.12
CA PHE A 1092 10.64 -20.99 -30.04
C PHE A 1092 11.21 -22.42 -30.00
N ASP A 1093 12.13 -22.73 -30.90
CA ASP A 1093 12.84 -24.04 -30.97
C ASP A 1093 14.03 -24.09 -30.00
N VAL A 1094 14.00 -25.02 -29.02
CA VAL A 1094 15.12 -25.28 -28.11
C VAL A 1094 15.95 -26.46 -28.64
N SER A 1095 17.22 -26.22 -28.97
CA SER A 1095 18.06 -27.19 -29.68
C SER A 1095 18.68 -28.27 -28.78
N ALA A 1096 17.96 -29.37 -28.53
CA ALA A 1096 18.54 -30.63 -28.04
C ALA A 1096 17.77 -31.86 -28.58
N SER A 1097 18.49 -32.95 -28.88
CA SER A 1097 18.01 -34.07 -29.70
C SER A 1097 17.22 -35.17 -28.97
N ASP A 1098 17.09 -35.10 -27.65
CA ASP A 1098 16.79 -36.28 -26.81
C ASP A 1098 15.57 -36.07 -25.89
N PHE A 1099 14.43 -35.71 -26.50
CA PHE A 1099 13.14 -35.63 -25.82
C PHE A 1099 12.16 -36.71 -26.32
N GLN A 1100 11.69 -37.58 -25.42
CA GLN A 1100 10.49 -38.38 -25.60
C GLN A 1100 9.68 -38.38 -24.30
N GLU A 1101 8.36 -38.17 -24.42
CA GLU A 1101 7.35 -38.27 -23.34
C GLU A 1101 7.67 -37.53 -22.02
N GLY A 1102 8.27 -36.34 -22.13
CA GLY A 1102 8.46 -35.42 -21.00
C GLY A 1102 7.23 -34.51 -20.76
N VAL A 1103 6.87 -34.35 -19.49
CA VAL A 1103 6.00 -33.25 -19.02
C VAL A 1103 6.92 -32.15 -18.52
N VAL A 1104 6.87 -30.97 -19.13
CA VAL A 1104 7.66 -29.81 -18.72
C VAL A 1104 6.78 -28.91 -17.86
N VAL A 1105 7.16 -28.69 -16.61
CA VAL A 1105 6.60 -27.64 -15.74
C VAL A 1105 7.58 -26.48 -15.72
N LEU A 1106 7.05 -25.26 -15.85
CA LEU A 1106 7.81 -24.02 -15.89
C LEU A 1106 7.44 -23.15 -14.70
N LYS A 1107 8.44 -22.64 -13.99
CA LYS A 1107 8.28 -21.51 -13.05
C LYS A 1107 9.39 -20.49 -13.23
N TYR A 1108 9.00 -19.26 -12.95
CA TYR A 1108 9.80 -18.05 -12.91
C TYR A 1108 9.63 -17.42 -11.52
N LYS A 1109 10.72 -16.91 -10.97
CA LYS A 1109 10.80 -16.07 -9.77
C LYS A 1109 11.90 -15.06 -10.03
N THR A 1110 11.69 -13.80 -9.66
CA THR A 1110 12.78 -12.82 -9.60
C THR A 1110 13.83 -13.29 -8.59
N TYR A 1111 15.08 -12.94 -8.86
CA TYR A 1111 16.08 -12.85 -7.81
C TYR A 1111 16.32 -11.37 -7.57
N ASP A 1112 16.08 -10.86 -6.37
CA ASP A 1112 16.40 -9.49 -6.00
C ASP A 1112 17.49 -9.50 -4.93
N GLN A 1113 18.45 -8.58 -5.01
CA GLN A 1113 19.70 -8.65 -4.22
C GLN A 1113 20.18 -7.32 -3.62
N ASP A 1114 19.31 -6.33 -3.47
CA ASP A 1114 19.60 -5.10 -2.71
C ASP A 1114 18.74 -5.01 -1.43
N ASN A 1115 19.03 -5.90 -0.46
CA ASN A 1115 18.67 -5.78 0.96
C ASN A 1115 19.60 -6.66 1.84
#